data_AF-A0A0V0V3R4-F1
#
_entry.id   AF-A0A0V0V3R4-F1
#
_cell.length_a   1.000
_cell.length_b   1.000
_cell.length_c   1.000
_cell.angle_alpha   90.00
_cell.angle_beta   90.00
_cell.angle_gamma   90.00
#
_symmetry.space_group_name_H-M   'P 1'
#
loop_
_entity.id
_entity.type
_entity.pdbx_description
1 polymer ?
#
loop_
_entity_poly.entity_id
_entity_poly.type
_entity_poly.pdbx_seq_one_letter_code
_entity_poly.pdbx_strand_id
1 'polypeptide(L)'
;MAGRVIVYGGAGALGSKVVEHFAARNWWTCSIDLLKNDTASCNIVVNDSTDFILQGEEVVSKVTDAIANEKVDAILCLAGGWTGGSAKKKDFFLSCQQMWKQSVWTSVISCRLGSLFLKTKGLLVFTGAAAALQPTPTMMAYGMAKAAVQQLARSAGCPAGGLPEESTCLAILPVTLDTPANRKAMPKADTSSWTQLSYIVDMISGWISDYGSRPKSGSLIKLTTVNGNTKLVKLDTLRCFIIRRCSIFVQESGTAAVPTESALDIPDRIPRSHTDLLESLASTVKDDPTAGHYAYMDDPYLIPSSNAAKRSYLLGKYSGKNAARYFAREFPTLFMLDYDEPRLNAFRPQKLPVEENGSTEEDLIDRMRKIHVQAAIAVYENAVKKGVQISQETLLAFLEFLCYYNATQPNLEISAERRWFERGFHENCSKNWKERGLAEKIFQTIQPETRRAYAAIINGLLKYNSYLKAEEMFRKMKEASLKPDIDLYNAMLDSVWQLRADNKERWQYCLQLLNEMRDDDIQPDVQTFNTLLWTLKAMRFWKFSPKYAMEVYQEMLHLDLEPTLTTYLCLVEIFMKSPDFESLVEQIVSRLRGKSLKTENQRDELFFPKIMQRCCENGQSVEIADCIHEILTFKNNAACIGSFQAETVYYENYLTLVARHGSSFEEFFKYYDRFVPRNYSPNVRMFRELLHLVDSTGSYEHLTRIWSEMLLHGQVVRYNDLLLELLTLVTSDFALSSGFERCKDDLAKLSWNTYTSILNGRGQVDANIIALLSLVSAQTAGEQEEAWAVIIRSLFDALEHTVAQAVSEEVGLSRERVQGKPSVDVLEKLLSLLNSTDHPELYKKLQNMVKSERKQQINDENFDSD
;
A
#
# COMPACT_ATOMS: atom_id res chain seq x y z
N MET A 1 18.02 -22.22 -57.89
CA MET A 1 17.01 -21.45 -57.16
C MET A 1 17.72 -20.78 -55.99
N ALA A 2 17.65 -19.44 -55.88
CA ALA A 2 18.49 -18.68 -54.94
C ALA A 2 17.98 -18.69 -53.49
N GLY A 3 16.72 -19.08 -53.26
CA GLY A 3 16.10 -19.23 -51.96
C GLY A 3 14.59 -19.40 -52.12
N ARG A 4 13.88 -19.58 -51.00
CA ARG A 4 12.42 -19.74 -50.96
C ARG A 4 11.79 -18.76 -49.98
N VAL A 5 10.76 -18.04 -50.41
CA VAL A 5 10.01 -17.10 -49.58
C VAL A 5 8.50 -17.28 -49.74
N ILE A 6 7.78 -17.24 -48.62
CA ILE A 6 6.32 -17.20 -48.61
C ILE A 6 5.89 -15.79 -48.24
N VAL A 7 4.97 -15.22 -49.01
CA VAL A 7 4.42 -13.88 -48.78
C VAL A 7 2.91 -13.98 -48.61
N TYR A 8 2.44 -13.81 -47.37
CA TYR A 8 1.01 -13.65 -47.09
C TYR A 8 0.63 -12.18 -47.32
N GLY A 9 -0.30 -11.92 -48.23
CA GLY A 9 -0.59 -10.60 -48.78
C GLY A 9 0.22 -10.29 -50.04
N GLY A 10 0.63 -11.31 -50.80
CA GLY A 10 1.52 -11.20 -51.94
C GLY A 10 0.95 -10.47 -53.17
N ALA A 11 -0.36 -10.26 -53.25
CA ALA A 11 -1.00 -9.43 -54.28
C ALA A 11 -1.25 -7.99 -53.80
N GLY A 12 -1.04 -7.70 -52.51
CA GLY A 12 -1.12 -6.35 -51.94
C GLY A 12 0.05 -5.44 -52.34
N ALA A 13 -0.06 -4.13 -52.08
CA ALA A 13 0.90 -3.13 -52.59
C ALA A 13 2.37 -3.38 -52.18
N LEU A 14 2.64 -3.72 -50.93
CA LEU A 14 4.00 -4.06 -50.47
C LEU A 14 4.37 -5.50 -50.86
N GLY A 15 3.41 -6.44 -50.75
CA GLY A 15 3.65 -7.84 -51.06
C GLY A 15 4.01 -8.10 -52.52
N SER A 16 3.35 -7.43 -53.47
CA SER A 16 3.66 -7.58 -54.90
C SER A 16 5.07 -7.10 -55.22
N LYS A 17 5.53 -6.00 -54.62
CA LYS A 17 6.90 -5.51 -54.75
C LYS A 17 7.94 -6.47 -54.17
N VAL A 18 7.63 -7.11 -53.05
CA VAL A 18 8.48 -8.16 -52.47
C VAL A 18 8.54 -9.38 -53.40
N VAL A 19 7.40 -9.84 -53.92
CA VAL A 19 7.35 -10.98 -54.86
C VAL A 19 8.13 -10.66 -56.14
N GLU A 20 7.93 -9.49 -56.76
CA GLU A 20 8.67 -9.02 -57.94
C GLU A 20 10.19 -9.00 -57.68
N HIS A 21 10.62 -8.48 -56.53
CA HIS A 21 12.04 -8.37 -56.17
C HIS A 21 12.75 -9.72 -56.04
N PHE A 22 12.07 -10.70 -55.43
CA PHE A 22 12.61 -12.05 -55.25
C PHE A 22 12.49 -12.90 -56.53
N ALA A 23 11.38 -12.79 -57.26
CA ALA A 23 11.21 -13.45 -58.56
C ALA A 23 12.28 -13.01 -59.57
N ALA A 24 12.58 -11.71 -59.64
CA ALA A 24 13.66 -11.17 -60.47
C ALA A 24 15.06 -11.70 -60.12
N ARG A 25 15.23 -12.30 -58.93
CA ARG A 25 16.48 -12.89 -58.44
C ARG A 25 16.46 -14.43 -58.47
N ASN A 26 15.54 -15.04 -59.21
CA ASN A 26 15.38 -16.50 -59.32
C ASN A 26 15.13 -17.20 -57.97
N TRP A 27 14.41 -16.55 -57.05
CA TRP A 27 13.86 -17.17 -55.85
C TRP A 27 12.51 -17.83 -56.16
N TRP A 28 12.19 -18.89 -55.43
CA TRP A 28 10.83 -19.40 -55.41
C TRP A 28 9.99 -18.57 -54.45
N THR A 29 8.88 -18.06 -54.97
CA THR A 29 7.97 -17.18 -54.25
C THR A 29 6.59 -17.82 -54.19
N CYS A 30 6.04 -17.96 -52.99
CA CYS A 30 4.62 -18.32 -52.84
C CYS A 30 3.81 -17.13 -52.37
N SER A 31 2.83 -16.72 -53.17
CA SER A 31 1.86 -15.68 -52.81
C SER A 31 0.62 -16.33 -52.20
N ILE A 32 0.32 -15.99 -50.95
CA ILE A 32 -0.94 -16.34 -50.28
C ILE A 32 -1.78 -15.07 -50.20
N ASP A 33 -2.89 -15.01 -50.92
CA ASP A 33 -3.76 -13.81 -50.94
C ASP A 33 -5.17 -14.15 -51.46
N LEU A 34 -6.07 -13.15 -51.46
CA LEU A 34 -7.40 -13.24 -52.08
C LEU A 34 -7.32 -13.24 -53.62
N LEU A 35 -6.24 -12.71 -54.19
CA LEU A 35 -5.99 -12.61 -55.62
C LEU A 35 -4.69 -13.33 -56.00
N LYS A 36 -4.63 -13.82 -57.24
CA LYS A 36 -3.38 -14.36 -57.79
C LYS A 36 -2.40 -13.22 -58.05
N ASN A 37 -1.12 -13.48 -57.81
CA ASN A 37 0.00 -12.69 -58.28
C ASN A 37 0.73 -13.48 -59.37
N ASP A 38 0.63 -13.02 -60.62
CA ASP A 38 1.19 -13.71 -61.78
C ASP A 38 2.72 -13.75 -61.79
N THR A 39 3.39 -12.93 -60.97
CA THR A 39 4.85 -12.94 -60.80
C THR A 39 5.32 -14.00 -59.79
N ALA A 40 4.42 -14.59 -59.00
CA ALA A 40 4.77 -15.60 -58.00
C ALA A 40 4.96 -16.99 -58.62
N SER A 41 5.90 -17.78 -58.09
CA SER A 41 6.11 -19.18 -58.50
C SER A 41 4.92 -20.08 -58.15
N CYS A 42 4.27 -19.83 -57.02
CA CYS A 42 2.99 -20.43 -56.65
C CYS A 42 2.02 -19.41 -56.07
N ASN A 43 0.73 -19.70 -56.25
CA ASN A 43 -0.37 -18.91 -55.73
C ASN A 43 -1.31 -19.79 -54.91
N ILE A 44 -1.52 -19.42 -53.66
CA ILE A 44 -2.51 -20.01 -52.77
C ILE A 44 -3.61 -18.97 -52.59
N VAL A 45 -4.68 -19.15 -53.35
CA VAL A 45 -5.85 -18.27 -53.27
C VAL A 45 -6.69 -18.67 -52.08
N VAL A 46 -6.88 -17.72 -51.17
CA VAL A 46 -7.67 -17.88 -49.95
C VAL A 46 -9.08 -17.37 -50.20
N ASN A 47 -10.09 -18.15 -49.81
CA ASN A 47 -11.48 -17.70 -49.85
C ASN A 47 -11.74 -16.76 -48.66
N ASP A 48 -12.60 -15.74 -48.82
CA ASP A 48 -13.07 -14.91 -47.70
C ASP A 48 -14.07 -15.70 -46.84
N SER A 49 -13.54 -16.72 -46.17
CA SER A 49 -14.21 -17.62 -45.23
C SER A 49 -14.63 -16.85 -43.97
N THR A 50 -15.78 -17.19 -43.41
CA THR A 50 -16.19 -16.69 -42.08
C THR A 50 -15.55 -17.46 -40.92
N ASP A 51 -14.90 -18.59 -41.19
CA ASP A 51 -14.28 -19.46 -40.20
C ASP A 51 -12.75 -19.39 -40.25
N PHE A 52 -12.16 -19.02 -39.11
CA PHE A 52 -10.71 -18.87 -38.95
C PHE A 52 -9.96 -20.21 -39.01
N ILE A 53 -10.52 -21.24 -38.38
CA ILE A 53 -9.87 -22.54 -38.23
C ILE A 53 -9.77 -23.19 -39.61
N LEU A 54 -10.89 -23.22 -40.34
CA LEU A 54 -10.94 -23.78 -41.69
C LEU A 54 -9.98 -23.05 -42.64
N GLN A 55 -9.95 -21.72 -42.60
CA GLN A 55 -9.02 -20.94 -43.42
C GLN A 55 -7.55 -21.24 -43.07
N GLY A 56 -7.24 -21.37 -41.77
CA GLY A 56 -5.90 -21.71 -41.30
C GLY A 56 -5.45 -23.10 -41.76
N GLU A 57 -6.30 -24.11 -41.59
CA GLU A 57 -6.02 -25.49 -41.99
C GLU A 57 -5.91 -25.63 -43.52
N GLU A 58 -6.79 -24.97 -44.28
CA GLU A 58 -6.74 -24.97 -45.75
C GLU A 58 -5.43 -24.34 -46.26
N VAL A 59 -5.03 -23.19 -45.70
CA VAL A 59 -3.76 -22.54 -46.06
C VAL A 59 -2.57 -23.45 -45.72
N VAL A 60 -2.54 -24.05 -44.53
CA VAL A 60 -1.46 -24.97 -44.13
C VAL A 60 -1.39 -26.17 -45.07
N SER A 61 -2.53 -26.78 -45.42
CA SER A 61 -2.59 -27.91 -46.35
C SER A 61 -2.06 -27.52 -47.73
N LYS A 62 -2.58 -26.44 -48.33
CA LYS A 62 -2.13 -25.99 -49.66
C LYS A 62 -0.66 -25.58 -49.69
N VAL A 63 -0.15 -24.99 -48.61
CA VAL A 63 1.28 -24.66 -48.47
C VAL A 63 2.12 -25.93 -48.39
N THR A 64 1.65 -26.95 -47.65
CA THR A 64 2.34 -28.26 -47.54
C THR A 64 2.51 -28.88 -48.93
N ASP A 65 1.44 -28.90 -49.72
CA ASP A 65 1.45 -29.44 -51.09
C ASP A 65 2.38 -28.63 -52.01
N ALA A 66 2.35 -27.29 -51.91
CA ALA A 66 3.15 -26.40 -52.76
C ALA A 66 4.65 -26.45 -52.45
N ILE A 67 5.03 -26.65 -51.18
CA ILE A 67 6.45 -26.68 -50.75
C ILE A 67 7.09 -28.06 -50.98
N ALA A 68 6.29 -29.12 -51.10
CA ALA A 68 6.74 -30.50 -51.34
C ALA A 68 7.80 -30.98 -50.31
N ASN A 69 7.52 -30.78 -49.01
CA ASN A 69 8.37 -31.15 -47.87
C ASN A 69 9.72 -30.40 -47.71
N GLU A 70 9.98 -29.37 -48.51
CA GLU A 70 11.14 -28.50 -48.28
C GLU A 70 10.87 -27.44 -47.19
N LYS A 71 11.89 -26.61 -46.88
CA LYS A 71 11.81 -25.51 -45.91
C LYS A 71 12.06 -24.17 -46.61
N VAL A 72 11.59 -23.08 -46.01
CA VAL A 72 11.70 -21.73 -46.57
C VAL A 72 12.63 -20.84 -45.74
N ASP A 73 13.31 -19.92 -46.43
CA ASP A 73 14.26 -18.98 -45.83
C ASP A 73 13.56 -17.85 -45.10
N ALA A 74 12.38 -17.44 -45.60
CA ALA A 74 11.56 -16.42 -44.96
C ALA A 74 10.05 -16.61 -45.17
N ILE A 75 9.29 -16.15 -44.18
CA ILE A 75 7.83 -16.00 -44.25
C ILE A 75 7.49 -14.55 -43.88
N LEU A 76 6.79 -13.87 -44.79
CA LEU A 76 6.52 -12.45 -44.70
C LEU A 76 5.00 -12.23 -44.69
N CYS A 77 4.46 -11.82 -43.55
CA CYS A 77 3.05 -11.43 -43.42
C CYS A 77 2.90 -9.93 -43.69
N LEU A 78 2.68 -9.63 -44.96
CA LEU A 78 2.51 -8.28 -45.52
C LEU A 78 1.04 -7.96 -45.80
N ALA A 79 0.14 -8.90 -45.50
CA ALA A 79 -1.29 -8.70 -45.49
C ALA A 79 -1.67 -7.65 -44.44
N GLY A 80 -2.54 -6.74 -44.85
CA GLY A 80 -3.06 -5.70 -43.99
C GLY A 80 -4.05 -4.83 -44.73
N GLY A 81 -4.86 -4.13 -43.96
CA GLY A 81 -5.73 -3.09 -44.45
C GLY A 81 -5.76 -1.94 -43.46
N TRP A 82 -6.51 -0.91 -43.79
CA TRP A 82 -6.75 0.22 -42.92
C TRP A 82 -8.24 0.51 -42.89
N THR A 83 -8.77 0.67 -41.68
CA THR A 83 -10.14 1.12 -41.48
C THR A 83 -10.18 2.18 -40.40
N GLY A 84 -10.46 3.42 -40.81
CA GLY A 84 -10.84 4.50 -39.92
C GLY A 84 -12.25 4.32 -39.38
N GLY A 85 -12.48 4.85 -38.19
CA GLY A 85 -13.74 4.78 -37.46
C GLY A 85 -13.50 4.70 -35.96
N SER A 86 -14.26 5.50 -35.22
CA SER A 86 -14.49 5.29 -33.80
C SER A 86 -15.60 4.24 -33.60
N ALA A 87 -15.89 3.90 -32.35
CA ALA A 87 -17.02 3.04 -31.99
C ALA A 87 -18.38 3.56 -32.51
N LYS A 88 -18.49 4.84 -32.91
CA LYS A 88 -19.71 5.45 -33.46
C LYS A 88 -19.97 5.11 -34.94
N LYS A 89 -18.99 4.57 -35.67
CA LYS A 89 -19.18 4.20 -37.08
C LYS A 89 -20.22 3.08 -37.17
N LYS A 90 -21.26 3.25 -38.00
CA LYS A 90 -22.36 2.26 -38.17
C LYS A 90 -21.85 0.83 -38.42
N ASP A 91 -20.79 0.72 -39.22
CA ASP A 91 -20.15 -0.55 -39.55
C ASP A 91 -18.94 -0.85 -38.65
N PHE A 92 -18.94 -0.42 -37.38
CA PHE A 92 -17.81 -0.61 -36.46
C PHE A 92 -17.49 -2.09 -36.24
N PHE A 93 -18.50 -2.92 -35.94
CA PHE A 93 -18.29 -4.36 -35.75
C PHE A 93 -17.77 -5.04 -37.03
N LEU A 94 -18.29 -4.65 -38.19
CA LEU A 94 -17.79 -5.12 -39.49
C LEU A 94 -16.34 -4.68 -39.71
N SER A 95 -16.01 -3.44 -39.36
CA SER A 95 -14.64 -2.90 -39.43
C SER A 95 -13.69 -3.67 -38.50
N CYS A 96 -14.13 -4.00 -37.28
CA CYS A 96 -13.37 -4.83 -36.33
C CYS A 96 -13.16 -6.24 -36.88
N GLN A 97 -14.21 -6.91 -37.35
CA GLN A 97 -14.12 -8.24 -37.94
C GLN A 97 -13.19 -8.25 -39.15
N GLN A 98 -13.32 -7.26 -40.05
CA GLN A 98 -12.47 -7.12 -41.23
C GLN A 98 -11.01 -6.90 -40.86
N MET A 99 -10.70 -5.99 -39.92
CA MET A 99 -9.32 -5.77 -39.47
C MET A 99 -8.73 -6.98 -38.74
N TRP A 100 -9.56 -7.70 -38.00
CA TRP A 100 -9.16 -8.94 -37.34
C TRP A 100 -8.80 -10.03 -38.37
N LYS A 101 -9.64 -10.23 -39.39
CA LYS A 101 -9.34 -11.13 -40.51
C LYS A 101 -8.08 -10.71 -41.26
N GLN A 102 -7.97 -9.45 -41.66
CA GLN A 102 -6.89 -8.99 -42.54
C GLN A 102 -5.52 -8.89 -41.85
N SER A 103 -5.48 -8.59 -40.54
CA SER A 103 -4.21 -8.42 -39.81
C SER A 103 -3.93 -9.55 -38.83
N VAL A 104 -4.91 -9.99 -38.03
CA VAL A 104 -4.68 -10.97 -36.97
C VAL A 104 -4.67 -12.39 -37.53
N TRP A 105 -5.68 -12.79 -38.31
CA TRP A 105 -5.72 -14.16 -38.86
C TRP A 105 -4.52 -14.47 -39.74
N THR A 106 -4.21 -13.56 -40.67
CA THR A 106 -3.06 -13.70 -41.58
C THR A 106 -1.73 -13.80 -40.82
N SER A 107 -1.57 -13.04 -39.73
CA SER A 107 -0.37 -13.11 -38.88
C SER A 107 -0.31 -14.42 -38.07
N VAL A 108 -1.41 -14.88 -37.49
CA VAL A 108 -1.45 -16.14 -36.74
C VAL A 108 -1.19 -17.34 -37.66
N ILE A 109 -1.80 -17.35 -38.85
CA ILE A 109 -1.56 -18.39 -39.86
C ILE A 109 -0.09 -18.36 -40.29
N SER A 110 0.47 -17.19 -40.58
CA SER A 110 1.89 -17.05 -40.92
C SER A 110 2.82 -17.50 -39.80
N CYS A 111 2.45 -17.28 -38.54
CA CYS A 111 3.18 -17.80 -37.38
C CYS A 111 3.16 -19.33 -37.34
N ARG A 112 2.00 -19.95 -37.62
CA ARG A 112 1.89 -21.42 -37.72
C ARG A 112 2.72 -21.96 -38.87
N LEU A 113 2.69 -21.33 -40.04
CA LEU A 113 3.57 -21.67 -41.16
C LEU A 113 5.06 -21.54 -40.77
N GLY A 114 5.41 -20.54 -39.96
CA GLY A 114 6.73 -20.37 -39.35
C GLY A 114 7.17 -21.59 -38.56
N SER A 115 6.33 -22.09 -37.67
CA SER A 115 6.64 -23.29 -36.88
C SER A 115 6.80 -24.57 -37.73
N LEU A 116 6.14 -24.63 -38.89
CA LEU A 116 6.09 -25.83 -39.73
C LEU A 116 7.14 -25.84 -40.85
N PHE A 117 7.39 -24.71 -41.50
CA PHE A 117 8.12 -24.66 -42.78
C PHE A 117 9.36 -23.77 -42.77
N LEU A 118 9.58 -22.96 -41.74
CA LEU A 118 10.77 -22.11 -41.68
C LEU A 118 12.04 -22.94 -41.45
N LYS A 119 13.17 -22.54 -42.06
CA LYS A 119 14.49 -23.11 -41.76
C LYS A 119 15.02 -22.65 -40.41
N THR A 120 15.97 -23.40 -39.83
CA THR A 120 16.89 -22.88 -38.80
C THR A 120 17.52 -21.58 -39.31
N LYS A 121 17.64 -20.55 -38.46
CA LYS A 121 18.03 -19.19 -38.87
C LYS A 121 17.10 -18.49 -39.88
N GLY A 122 15.89 -18.99 -40.10
CA GLY A 122 14.92 -18.35 -41.00
C GLY A 122 14.31 -17.07 -40.41
N LEU A 123 13.66 -16.27 -41.26
CA LEU A 123 13.07 -14.98 -40.91
C LEU A 123 11.54 -15.00 -40.99
N LEU A 124 10.87 -14.58 -39.92
CA LEU A 124 9.43 -14.32 -39.88
C LEU A 124 9.18 -12.83 -39.62
N VAL A 125 8.46 -12.15 -40.53
CA VAL A 125 8.14 -10.72 -40.38
C VAL A 125 6.64 -10.49 -40.42
N PHE A 126 6.14 -9.73 -39.45
CA PHE A 126 4.77 -9.22 -39.42
C PHE A 126 4.71 -7.72 -39.71
N THR A 127 3.57 -7.28 -40.24
CA THR A 127 3.29 -5.86 -40.48
C THR A 127 2.37 -5.29 -39.41
N GLY A 128 2.96 -4.60 -38.42
CA GLY A 128 2.24 -3.82 -37.42
C GLY A 128 1.93 -2.40 -37.91
N ALA A 129 1.80 -1.46 -36.96
CA ALA A 129 1.60 -0.04 -37.25
C ALA A 129 2.15 0.81 -36.10
N ALA A 130 2.83 1.92 -36.41
CA ALA A 130 3.35 2.82 -35.37
C ALA A 130 2.22 3.48 -34.57
N ALA A 131 1.06 3.72 -35.21
CA ALA A 131 -0.12 4.29 -34.56
C ALA A 131 -0.66 3.42 -33.41
N ALA A 132 -0.47 2.10 -33.46
CA ALA A 132 -0.93 1.17 -32.43
C ALA A 132 -0.04 1.13 -31.17
N LEU A 133 1.03 1.95 -31.12
CA LEU A 133 1.80 2.19 -29.90
C LEU A 133 1.13 3.19 -28.96
N GLN A 134 0.07 3.86 -29.42
CA GLN A 134 -0.70 4.86 -28.69
C GLN A 134 -2.21 4.57 -28.84
N PRO A 135 -3.08 5.19 -28.04
CA PRO A 135 -4.53 5.10 -28.25
C PRO A 135 -4.93 5.55 -29.67
N THR A 136 -5.90 4.84 -30.26
CA THR A 136 -6.34 5.04 -31.66
C THR A 136 -7.84 5.34 -31.78
N PRO A 137 -8.34 6.43 -31.17
CA PRO A 137 -9.79 6.69 -31.04
C PRO A 137 -10.52 6.85 -32.38
N THR A 138 -9.81 7.27 -33.44
CA THR A 138 -10.36 7.47 -34.79
C THR A 138 -10.10 6.29 -35.73
N MET A 139 -9.43 5.24 -35.27
CA MET A 139 -9.09 4.04 -36.06
C MET A 139 -9.02 2.81 -35.15
N MET A 140 -10.05 2.64 -34.30
CA MET A 140 -10.04 1.68 -33.19
C MET A 140 -9.88 0.23 -33.67
N ALA A 141 -10.62 -0.17 -34.71
CA ALA A 141 -10.52 -1.50 -35.31
C ALA A 141 -9.09 -1.81 -35.82
N TYR A 142 -8.48 -0.82 -36.49
CA TYR A 142 -7.12 -0.93 -37.00
C TYR A 142 -6.08 -1.00 -35.87
N GLY A 143 -6.17 -0.11 -34.89
CA GLY A 143 -5.25 -0.08 -33.75
C GLY A 143 -5.27 -1.35 -32.92
N MET A 144 -6.47 -1.86 -32.60
CA MET A 144 -6.63 -3.12 -31.86
C MET A 144 -6.01 -4.30 -32.59
N ALA A 145 -6.29 -4.45 -33.89
CA ALA A 145 -5.75 -5.56 -34.68
C ALA A 145 -4.22 -5.47 -34.81
N LYS A 146 -3.66 -4.26 -35.01
CA LYS A 146 -2.21 -4.06 -35.11
C LYS A 146 -1.49 -4.23 -33.76
N ALA A 147 -2.12 -3.90 -32.64
CA ALA A 147 -1.59 -4.19 -31.31
C ALA A 147 -1.53 -5.71 -31.04
N ALA A 148 -2.54 -6.47 -31.46
CA ALA A 148 -2.52 -7.94 -31.37
C ALA A 148 -1.37 -8.55 -32.19
N VAL A 149 -1.10 -8.04 -33.39
CA VAL A 149 0.04 -8.47 -34.22
C VAL A 149 1.38 -8.16 -33.55
N GLN A 150 1.52 -6.98 -32.92
CA GLN A 150 2.73 -6.64 -32.16
C GLN A 150 2.97 -7.59 -30.99
N GLN A 151 1.92 -7.95 -30.27
CA GLN A 151 2.02 -8.91 -29.17
C GLN A 151 2.40 -10.31 -29.69
N LEU A 152 1.79 -10.76 -30.80
CA LEU A 152 2.14 -12.03 -31.43
C LEU A 152 3.63 -12.08 -31.82
N ALA A 153 4.16 -11.02 -32.40
CA ALA A 153 5.58 -10.94 -32.79
C ALA A 153 6.51 -11.10 -31.58
N ARG A 154 6.20 -10.44 -30.46
CA ARG A 154 6.94 -10.57 -29.21
C ARG A 154 6.89 -12.00 -28.67
N SER A 155 5.71 -12.59 -28.59
CA SER A 155 5.51 -13.94 -28.07
C SER A 155 6.16 -15.01 -28.93
N ALA A 156 6.00 -14.95 -30.25
CA ALA A 156 6.59 -15.90 -31.19
C ALA A 156 8.11 -15.78 -31.28
N GLY A 157 8.66 -14.60 -30.97
CA GLY A 157 10.11 -14.37 -30.93
C GLY A 157 10.82 -14.89 -29.68
N CYS A 158 10.09 -15.32 -28.65
CA CYS A 158 10.65 -15.93 -27.45
C CYS A 158 11.11 -17.38 -27.72
N PRO A 159 12.07 -17.93 -26.94
CA PRO A 159 12.50 -19.33 -27.08
C PRO A 159 11.34 -20.35 -26.98
N ALA A 160 10.34 -20.08 -26.14
CA ALA A 160 9.13 -20.91 -26.01
C ALA A 160 8.07 -20.69 -27.11
N GLY A 161 8.36 -19.83 -28.11
CA GLY A 161 7.42 -19.43 -29.17
C GLY A 161 7.18 -20.49 -30.26
N GLY A 162 7.93 -21.60 -30.24
CA GLY A 162 7.71 -22.74 -31.14
C GLY A 162 8.23 -22.55 -32.57
N LEU A 163 9.04 -21.53 -32.83
CA LEU A 163 9.76 -21.37 -34.10
C LEU A 163 11.08 -22.17 -34.09
N PRO A 164 11.63 -22.53 -35.27
CA PRO A 164 12.90 -23.25 -35.38
C PRO A 164 14.07 -22.53 -34.70
N GLU A 165 15.10 -23.29 -34.32
CA GLU A 165 16.30 -22.77 -33.65
C GLU A 165 16.93 -21.60 -34.42
N GLU A 166 17.38 -20.60 -33.66
CA GLU A 166 18.00 -19.37 -34.16
C GLU A 166 17.16 -18.60 -35.20
N SER A 167 15.87 -18.90 -35.36
CA SER A 167 15.00 -18.10 -36.22
C SER A 167 14.71 -16.73 -35.60
N THR A 168 14.41 -15.75 -36.46
CA THR A 168 14.12 -14.38 -36.04
C THR A 168 12.67 -14.03 -36.37
N CYS A 169 11.90 -13.64 -35.36
CA CYS A 169 10.54 -13.13 -35.53
C CYS A 169 10.51 -11.62 -35.24
N LEU A 170 9.99 -10.80 -36.16
CA LEU A 170 10.00 -9.34 -36.06
C LEU A 170 8.64 -8.76 -36.46
N ALA A 171 8.30 -7.57 -35.95
CA ALA A 171 7.22 -6.75 -36.50
C ALA A 171 7.72 -5.38 -36.92
N ILE A 172 7.47 -5.01 -38.18
CA ILE A 172 7.73 -3.66 -38.69
C ILE A 172 6.52 -2.77 -38.43
N LEU A 173 6.75 -1.56 -37.93
CA LEU A 173 5.74 -0.58 -37.55
C LEU A 173 5.89 0.68 -38.41
N PRO A 174 5.37 0.67 -39.65
CA PRO A 174 5.35 1.86 -40.48
C PRO A 174 4.39 2.93 -39.91
N VAL A 175 4.69 4.20 -40.19
CA VAL A 175 3.76 5.32 -39.94
C VAL A 175 2.70 5.36 -41.03
N THR A 176 3.11 5.55 -42.28
CA THR A 176 2.24 5.45 -43.46
C THR A 176 3.08 4.93 -44.61
N LEU A 177 2.62 3.87 -45.28
CA LEU A 177 3.31 3.31 -46.44
C LEU A 177 2.92 4.09 -47.70
N ASP A 178 3.91 4.38 -48.55
CA ASP A 178 3.66 5.04 -49.83
C ASP A 178 3.10 4.07 -50.86
N THR A 179 1.77 3.91 -50.83
CA THR A 179 1.05 3.01 -51.73
C THR A 179 0.12 3.79 -52.67
N PRO A 180 -0.17 3.28 -53.88
CA PRO A 180 -1.15 3.91 -54.78
C PRO A 180 -2.52 4.10 -54.13
N ALA A 181 -2.97 3.14 -53.30
CA ALA A 181 -4.21 3.22 -52.56
C ALA A 181 -4.21 4.36 -51.53
N ASN A 182 -3.11 4.52 -50.76
CA ASN A 182 -2.98 5.62 -49.81
C ASN A 182 -2.90 6.98 -50.50
N ARG A 183 -2.18 7.09 -51.62
CA ARG A 183 -2.12 8.32 -52.43
C ARG A 183 -3.49 8.71 -52.97
N LYS A 184 -4.28 7.72 -53.42
CA LYS A 184 -5.66 7.95 -53.89
C LYS A 184 -6.60 8.34 -52.74
N ALA A 185 -6.46 7.71 -51.57
CA ALA A 185 -7.30 8.00 -50.41
C ALA A 185 -6.97 9.35 -49.73
N MET A 186 -5.72 9.81 -49.85
CA MET A 186 -5.22 11.03 -49.21
C MET A 186 -4.45 11.92 -50.22
N PRO A 187 -5.11 12.50 -51.24
CA PRO A 187 -4.44 13.25 -52.31
C PRO A 187 -3.78 14.56 -51.85
N LYS A 188 -4.14 15.06 -50.66
CA LYS A 188 -3.61 16.31 -50.08
C LYS A 188 -2.62 16.08 -48.94
N ALA A 189 -2.29 14.82 -48.61
CA ALA A 189 -1.38 14.52 -47.52
C ALA A 189 0.08 14.78 -47.91
N ASP A 190 0.89 15.18 -46.94
CA ASP A 190 2.34 15.34 -47.11
C ASP A 190 3.00 13.96 -47.22
N THR A 191 3.33 13.58 -48.46
CA THR A 191 3.98 12.29 -48.75
C THR A 191 5.45 12.24 -48.37
N SER A 192 6.06 13.34 -47.92
CA SER A 192 7.47 13.35 -47.48
C SER A 192 7.71 12.53 -46.20
N SER A 193 6.65 12.30 -45.44
CA SER A 193 6.63 11.49 -44.21
C SER A 193 6.27 10.01 -44.45
N TRP A 194 6.03 9.62 -45.71
CA TRP A 194 5.57 8.27 -46.05
C TRP A 194 6.74 7.34 -46.37
N THR A 195 6.71 6.14 -45.81
CA THR A 195 7.76 5.14 -45.99
C THR A 195 7.66 4.51 -47.37
N GLN A 196 8.74 4.65 -48.14
CA GLN A 196 8.86 4.07 -49.48
C GLN A 196 8.88 2.54 -49.43
N LEU A 197 8.15 1.90 -50.35
CA LEU A 197 8.06 0.43 -50.39
C LEU A 197 9.41 -0.21 -50.72
N SER A 198 10.20 0.41 -51.61
CA SER A 198 11.54 -0.05 -51.99
C SER A 198 12.47 -0.19 -50.78
N TYR A 199 12.45 0.79 -49.87
CA TYR A 199 13.24 0.74 -48.64
C TYR A 199 12.91 -0.49 -47.79
N ILE A 200 11.63 -0.83 -47.65
CA ILE A 200 11.19 -1.99 -46.88
C ILE A 200 11.61 -3.30 -47.57
N VAL A 201 11.50 -3.35 -48.90
CA VAL A 201 11.94 -4.51 -49.70
C VAL A 201 13.44 -4.73 -49.54
N ASP A 202 14.26 -3.68 -49.68
CA ASP A 202 15.72 -3.75 -49.54
C ASP A 202 16.12 -4.14 -48.11
N MET A 203 15.43 -3.60 -47.10
CA MET A 203 15.64 -3.95 -45.70
C MET A 203 15.33 -5.42 -45.42
N ILE A 204 14.17 -5.92 -45.86
CA ILE A 204 13.80 -7.33 -45.67
C ILE A 204 14.76 -8.24 -46.44
N SER A 205 15.14 -7.86 -47.66
CA SER A 205 16.14 -8.58 -48.46
C SER A 205 17.49 -8.64 -47.75
N GLY A 206 17.94 -7.54 -47.14
CA GLY A 206 19.15 -7.48 -46.33
C GLY A 206 19.10 -8.40 -45.13
N TRP A 207 17.98 -8.41 -44.39
CA TRP A 207 17.79 -9.34 -43.27
C TRP A 207 17.78 -10.79 -43.72
N ILE A 208 17.18 -11.12 -44.86
CA ILE A 208 17.17 -12.49 -45.37
C ILE A 208 18.59 -12.94 -45.73
N SER A 209 19.39 -12.08 -46.37
CA SER A 209 20.74 -12.40 -46.83
C SER A 209 21.80 -12.37 -45.71
N ASP A 210 21.67 -11.50 -44.72
CA ASP A 210 22.63 -11.35 -43.61
C ASP A 210 21.94 -11.50 -42.25
N TYR A 211 22.13 -12.68 -41.64
CA TYR A 211 21.62 -12.99 -40.31
C TYR A 211 22.17 -12.07 -39.22
N GLY A 212 23.43 -11.62 -39.32
CA GLY A 212 24.08 -10.77 -38.31
C GLY A 212 23.51 -9.34 -38.27
N SER A 213 22.96 -8.86 -39.39
CA SER A 213 22.32 -7.54 -39.48
C SER A 213 20.94 -7.47 -38.80
N ARG A 214 20.36 -8.61 -38.40
CA ARG A 214 18.98 -8.69 -37.90
C ARG A 214 18.85 -8.10 -36.49
N PRO A 215 17.75 -7.39 -36.20
CA PRO A 215 17.34 -7.12 -34.83
C PRO A 215 17.09 -8.42 -34.04
N LYS A 216 17.14 -8.34 -32.70
CA LYS A 216 16.84 -9.49 -31.83
C LYS A 216 15.42 -10.02 -32.11
N SER A 217 15.24 -11.34 -32.05
CA SER A 217 13.91 -11.94 -32.17
C SER A 217 12.95 -11.36 -31.12
N GLY A 218 11.69 -11.13 -31.52
CA GLY A 218 10.66 -10.45 -30.72
C GLY A 218 10.68 -8.92 -30.80
N SER A 219 11.61 -8.31 -31.54
CA SER A 219 11.71 -6.85 -31.63
C SER A 219 10.58 -6.21 -32.43
N LEU A 220 10.13 -5.05 -31.95
CA LEU A 220 9.25 -4.14 -32.68
C LEU A 220 10.08 -3.01 -33.32
N ILE A 221 9.99 -2.88 -34.63
CA ILE A 221 10.85 -2.01 -35.43
C ILE A 221 10.01 -0.84 -35.97
N LYS A 222 10.14 0.35 -35.37
CA LYS A 222 9.44 1.54 -35.85
C LYS A 222 10.18 2.14 -37.04
N LEU A 223 9.47 2.31 -38.16
CA LEU A 223 9.97 2.97 -39.36
C LEU A 223 9.52 4.43 -39.31
N THR A 224 10.48 5.35 -39.11
CA THR A 224 10.20 6.79 -39.09
C THR A 224 10.77 7.42 -40.35
N THR A 225 9.92 8.00 -41.19
CA THR A 225 10.32 8.72 -42.39
C THR A 225 10.17 10.22 -42.15
N VAL A 226 11.24 10.98 -42.34
CA VAL A 226 11.24 12.44 -42.29
C VAL A 226 11.95 12.93 -43.55
N ASN A 227 11.29 13.80 -44.33
CA ASN A 227 11.84 14.36 -45.57
C ASN A 227 12.36 13.29 -46.56
N GLY A 228 11.61 12.18 -46.72
CA GLY A 228 11.98 11.07 -47.60
C GLY A 228 13.05 10.11 -47.06
N ASN A 229 13.72 10.45 -45.94
CA ASN A 229 14.72 9.60 -45.31
C ASN A 229 14.08 8.71 -44.24
N THR A 230 14.13 7.39 -44.43
CA THR A 230 13.57 6.41 -43.48
C THR A 230 14.67 5.91 -42.53
N LYS A 231 14.42 5.98 -41.22
CA LYS A 231 15.30 5.43 -40.18
C LYS A 231 14.59 4.35 -39.36
N LEU A 232 15.39 3.36 -38.95
CA LEU A 232 15.00 2.27 -38.06
C LEU A 232 15.16 2.72 -36.61
N VAL A 233 14.05 2.78 -35.88
CA VAL A 233 14.07 2.97 -34.43
C VAL A 233 13.67 1.66 -33.78
N LYS A 234 14.64 1.02 -33.12
CA LYS A 234 14.36 -0.15 -32.28
C LYS A 234 13.62 0.35 -31.04
N LEU A 235 12.45 -0.21 -30.79
CA LEU A 235 11.76 0.01 -29.53
C LEU A 235 12.36 -1.00 -28.54
N ASP A 236 13.25 -0.53 -27.67
CA ASP A 236 13.85 -1.39 -26.64
C ASP A 236 12.73 -2.09 -25.87
N THR A 237 12.93 -3.41 -25.69
CA THR A 237 12.06 -4.30 -24.93
C THR A 237 11.96 -3.79 -23.49
N LEU A 238 10.98 -2.90 -23.27
CA LEU A 238 10.48 -2.57 -21.95
C LEU A 238 10.05 -3.88 -21.27
N ARG A 239 10.72 -4.14 -20.15
CA ARG A 239 10.26 -5.00 -19.05
C ARG A 239 8.74 -4.99 -18.97
N CYS A 240 8.16 -6.17 -18.76
CA CYS A 240 6.76 -6.40 -18.41
C CYS A 240 6.11 -5.18 -17.73
N PHE A 241 5.35 -4.40 -18.50
CA PHE A 241 4.42 -3.39 -17.99
C PHE A 241 3.12 -4.12 -17.60
N ILE A 242 3.19 -4.91 -16.53
CA ILE A 242 2.03 -5.24 -15.71
C ILE A 242 2.40 -4.76 -14.31
N ILE A 243 1.55 -3.89 -13.76
CA ILE A 243 1.73 -3.05 -12.56
C ILE A 243 2.44 -1.71 -12.84
N ARG A 244 1.74 -0.78 -13.51
CA ARG A 244 1.54 0.59 -12.96
C ARG A 244 0.51 1.38 -13.79
N ARG A 245 -0.34 2.08 -13.02
CA ARG A 245 -1.23 3.20 -13.36
C ARG A 245 -2.66 2.89 -13.83
N CYS A 246 -3.51 2.73 -12.81
CA CYS A 246 -4.72 3.54 -12.70
C CYS A 246 -4.40 5.05 -12.81
N SER A 247 -5.13 5.69 -13.73
CA SER A 247 -5.74 7.03 -13.68
C SER A 247 -4.83 8.27 -13.75
N ILE A 248 -4.94 9.03 -14.86
CA ILE A 248 -5.09 10.50 -14.83
C ILE A 248 -6.18 10.90 -15.83
N PHE A 249 -7.04 11.80 -15.35
CA PHE A 249 -8.25 12.35 -15.93
C PHE A 249 -7.99 13.37 -17.05
N VAL A 250 -9.02 13.50 -17.87
CA VAL A 250 -9.36 14.53 -18.85
C VAL A 250 -9.24 15.95 -18.29
N GLN A 251 -8.65 16.85 -19.09
CA GLN A 251 -9.13 18.23 -19.28
C GLN A 251 -8.56 18.79 -20.60
N GLU A 252 -9.35 18.72 -21.67
CA GLU A 252 -9.25 19.65 -22.80
C GLU A 252 -10.41 20.64 -22.70
N SER A 253 -10.07 21.92 -22.64
CA SER A 253 -10.96 23.05 -22.93
C SER A 253 -10.20 23.88 -23.96
N GLY A 254 -10.76 24.43 -25.03
CA GLY A 254 -12.07 24.36 -25.65
C GLY A 254 -11.96 25.22 -26.91
N THR A 255 -12.68 24.90 -27.98
CA THR A 255 -13.06 25.88 -29.01
C THR A 255 -14.47 25.57 -29.51
N ALA A 256 -15.23 26.64 -29.71
CA ALA A 256 -16.68 26.70 -29.72
C ALA A 256 -17.36 26.02 -30.93
N ALA A 257 -18.58 25.52 -30.69
CA ALA A 257 -19.47 24.91 -31.68
C ALA A 257 -20.33 25.95 -32.42
N VAL A 258 -20.64 25.65 -33.68
CA VAL A 258 -21.74 26.25 -34.48
C VAL A 258 -22.96 25.33 -34.37
N PRO A 259 -24.20 25.84 -34.19
CA PRO A 259 -25.37 25.01 -33.89
C PRO A 259 -26.09 24.55 -35.18
N THR A 260 -26.43 23.26 -35.26
CA THR A 260 -27.40 22.72 -36.24
C THR A 260 -28.26 21.63 -35.60
N GLU A 261 -29.49 21.55 -36.07
CA GLU A 261 -30.71 21.06 -35.42
C GLU A 261 -30.75 19.58 -34.97
N SER A 262 -31.58 19.36 -33.95
CA SER A 262 -31.91 18.17 -33.14
C SER A 262 -31.68 16.79 -33.77
N ALA A 263 -30.51 16.21 -33.50
CA ALA A 263 -30.24 14.77 -33.63
C ALA A 263 -30.50 14.06 -32.29
N LEU A 264 -31.07 12.86 -32.33
CA LEU A 264 -31.39 12.06 -31.15
C LEU A 264 -30.08 11.57 -30.49
N ASP A 265 -29.74 12.18 -29.37
CA ASP A 265 -28.48 12.00 -28.63
C ASP A 265 -28.53 10.75 -27.75
N ILE A 266 -28.00 9.62 -28.27
CA ILE A 266 -27.93 8.36 -27.52
C ILE A 266 -26.60 8.32 -26.74
N PRO A 267 -26.63 8.23 -25.39
CA PRO A 267 -25.43 8.31 -24.57
C PRO A 267 -24.54 7.07 -24.71
N ASP A 268 -23.22 7.29 -24.65
CA ASP A 268 -22.22 6.22 -24.72
C ASP A 268 -22.35 5.23 -23.53
N ARG A 269 -22.16 3.93 -23.78
CA ARG A 269 -22.15 2.90 -22.73
C ARG A 269 -20.95 3.10 -21.82
N ILE A 270 -21.19 3.38 -20.55
CA ILE A 270 -20.16 3.53 -19.50
C ILE A 270 -19.66 2.13 -19.09
N PRO A 271 -18.42 1.73 -19.41
CA PRO A 271 -17.84 0.48 -18.91
C PRO A 271 -17.59 0.59 -17.40
N ARG A 272 -17.91 -0.47 -16.66
CA ARG A 272 -17.74 -0.52 -15.19
C ARG A 272 -17.02 -1.80 -14.76
N SER A 273 -16.16 -1.72 -13.75
CA SER A 273 -15.65 -2.86 -12.99
C SER A 273 -16.80 -3.60 -12.27
N HIS A 274 -16.54 -4.83 -11.85
CA HIS A 274 -17.44 -5.59 -10.98
C HIS A 274 -17.62 -4.94 -9.59
N THR A 275 -16.75 -4.01 -9.20
CA THR A 275 -16.82 -3.27 -7.94
C THR A 275 -17.28 -1.80 -8.06
N ASP A 276 -17.33 -1.22 -9.26
CA ASP A 276 -17.56 0.24 -9.43
C ASP A 276 -18.89 0.71 -8.82
N LEU A 277 -19.94 -0.11 -8.89
CA LEU A 277 -21.22 0.21 -8.27
C LEU A 277 -21.12 0.23 -6.75
N LEU A 278 -20.38 -0.72 -6.16
CA LEU A 278 -20.15 -0.76 -4.72
C LEU A 278 -19.29 0.42 -4.27
N GLU A 279 -18.24 0.77 -5.02
CA GLU A 279 -17.41 1.94 -4.76
C GLU A 279 -18.21 3.24 -4.86
N SER A 280 -19.09 3.34 -5.87
CA SER A 280 -19.99 4.48 -6.03
C SER A 280 -20.96 4.59 -4.87
N LEU A 281 -21.61 3.49 -4.47
CA LEU A 281 -22.52 3.47 -3.31
C LEU A 281 -21.78 3.83 -2.02
N ALA A 282 -20.60 3.26 -1.78
CA ALA A 282 -19.77 3.59 -0.63
C ALA A 282 -19.41 5.09 -0.61
N SER A 283 -19.10 5.69 -1.77
CA SER A 283 -18.80 7.13 -1.87
C SER A 283 -19.99 8.05 -1.59
N THR A 284 -21.23 7.55 -1.67
CA THR A 284 -22.44 8.33 -1.38
C THR A 284 -22.84 8.31 0.09
N VAL A 285 -22.30 7.37 0.87
CA VAL A 285 -22.61 7.23 2.29
C VAL A 285 -21.49 7.89 3.10
N LYS A 286 -21.87 8.77 4.02
CA LYS A 286 -20.92 9.36 4.97
C LYS A 286 -20.69 8.40 6.14
N ASP A 287 -19.53 8.53 6.74
CA ASP A 287 -19.21 7.83 7.97
C ASP A 287 -20.20 8.22 9.08
N ASP A 288 -20.81 7.22 9.71
CA ASP A 288 -21.52 7.38 10.98
C ASP A 288 -20.50 7.61 12.10
N PRO A 289 -20.48 8.80 12.73
CA PRO A 289 -19.55 9.11 13.81
C PRO A 289 -19.95 8.47 15.15
N THR A 290 -21.23 8.12 15.32
CA THR A 290 -21.77 7.60 16.58
C THR A 290 -21.57 6.09 16.73
N ALA A 291 -21.40 5.38 15.61
CA ALA A 291 -21.16 3.95 15.60
C ALA A 291 -19.67 3.58 15.78
N GLY A 292 -19.43 2.45 16.43
CA GLY A 292 -18.10 1.82 16.41
C GLY A 292 -17.70 1.38 15.01
N HIS A 293 -16.41 1.11 14.79
CA HIS A 293 -15.95 0.59 13.50
C HIS A 293 -16.66 -0.73 13.14
N TYR A 294 -17.09 -0.90 11.88
CA TYR A 294 -17.77 -2.10 11.34
C TYR A 294 -17.07 -3.45 11.61
N ALA A 295 -15.82 -3.44 12.06
CA ALA A 295 -15.09 -4.66 12.39
C ALA A 295 -15.63 -5.33 13.67
N TYR A 296 -16.28 -4.54 14.52
CA TYR A 296 -16.90 -4.94 15.78
C TYR A 296 -18.39 -5.22 15.61
N MET A 297 -18.97 -5.95 16.56
CA MET A 297 -20.41 -6.20 16.56
C MET A 297 -21.12 -4.96 17.08
N ASP A 298 -22.21 -4.59 16.43
CA ASP A 298 -23.09 -3.48 16.83
C ASP A 298 -24.01 -3.93 17.97
N ASP A 299 -23.40 -4.14 19.13
CA ASP A 299 -24.05 -4.56 20.38
C ASP A 299 -23.38 -3.80 21.54
N PRO A 300 -24.12 -3.08 22.39
CA PRO A 300 -23.55 -2.28 23.47
C PRO A 300 -22.58 -3.03 24.41
N TYR A 301 -22.75 -4.33 24.59
CA TYR A 301 -21.88 -5.16 25.41
C TYR A 301 -20.59 -5.56 24.67
N LEU A 302 -20.63 -5.68 23.34
CA LEU A 302 -19.50 -6.13 22.50
C LEU A 302 -18.76 -4.98 21.81
N ILE A 303 -19.27 -3.75 21.89
CA ILE A 303 -18.56 -2.55 21.42
C ILE A 303 -17.35 -2.30 22.34
N PRO A 304 -16.13 -2.23 21.79
CA PRO A 304 -14.93 -2.09 22.60
C PRO A 304 -14.79 -0.66 23.16
N SER A 305 -14.79 -0.54 24.48
CA SER A 305 -14.66 0.74 25.19
C SER A 305 -13.24 1.33 25.21
N SER A 306 -12.20 0.53 24.92
CA SER A 306 -10.80 0.98 24.96
C SER A 306 -9.94 0.40 23.84
N ASN A 307 -8.80 1.03 23.56
CA ASN A 307 -7.84 0.53 22.56
C ASN A 307 -7.35 -0.90 22.87
N ALA A 308 -7.24 -1.26 24.16
CA ALA A 308 -6.90 -2.62 24.57
C ALA A 308 -8.02 -3.62 24.24
N ALA A 309 -9.29 -3.25 24.49
CA ALA A 309 -10.45 -4.06 24.12
C ALA A 309 -10.57 -4.19 22.59
N LYS A 310 -10.44 -3.07 21.87
CA LYS A 310 -10.42 -2.99 20.39
C LYS A 310 -9.44 -3.99 19.78
N ARG A 311 -8.21 -4.04 20.33
CA ARG A 311 -7.16 -4.99 19.91
C ARG A 311 -7.50 -6.43 20.32
N SER A 312 -7.91 -6.65 21.56
CA SER A 312 -8.18 -7.99 22.10
C SER A 312 -9.31 -8.70 21.36
N TYR A 313 -10.43 -8.01 21.11
CA TYR A 313 -11.62 -8.59 20.46
C TYR A 313 -11.31 -9.04 19.02
N LEU A 314 -10.57 -8.22 18.26
CA LEU A 314 -10.19 -8.59 16.89
C LEU A 314 -9.11 -9.66 16.84
N LEU A 315 -8.14 -9.65 17.76
CA LEU A 315 -7.18 -10.75 17.90
C LEU A 315 -7.90 -12.06 18.29
N GLY A 316 -8.94 -12.00 19.11
CA GLY A 316 -9.81 -13.14 19.43
C GLY A 316 -10.55 -13.67 18.20
N LYS A 317 -11.22 -12.79 17.44
CA LYS A 317 -11.87 -13.12 16.15
C LYS A 317 -10.88 -13.75 15.18
N TYR A 318 -9.66 -13.23 15.13
CA TYR A 318 -8.59 -13.74 14.27
C TYR A 318 -8.08 -15.12 14.71
N SER A 319 -7.85 -15.30 16.01
CA SER A 319 -7.47 -16.58 16.60
C SER A 319 -8.48 -17.67 16.22
N GLY A 320 -9.79 -17.36 16.32
CA GLY A 320 -10.86 -18.25 15.86
C GLY A 320 -10.79 -18.56 14.36
N LYS A 321 -10.57 -17.55 13.51
CA LYS A 321 -10.37 -17.73 12.05
C LYS A 321 -9.18 -18.63 11.74
N ASN A 322 -8.07 -18.49 12.47
CA ASN A 322 -6.88 -19.32 12.30
C ASN A 322 -7.10 -20.75 12.79
N ALA A 323 -7.73 -20.95 13.94
CA ALA A 323 -8.11 -22.27 14.42
C ALA A 323 -9.01 -23.01 13.41
N ALA A 324 -10.02 -22.32 12.87
CA ALA A 324 -10.89 -22.87 11.82
C ALA A 324 -10.09 -23.25 10.55
N ARG A 325 -9.20 -22.37 10.08
CA ARG A 325 -8.32 -22.66 8.93
C ARG A 325 -7.39 -23.84 9.17
N TYR A 326 -6.85 -23.97 10.37
CA TYR A 326 -6.01 -25.10 10.76
C TYR A 326 -6.78 -26.41 10.62
N PHE A 327 -7.95 -26.53 11.25
CA PHE A 327 -8.79 -27.73 11.13
C PHE A 327 -9.24 -27.99 9.69
N ALA A 328 -9.55 -26.94 8.94
CA ALA A 328 -9.92 -27.05 7.53
C ALA A 328 -8.79 -27.66 6.68
N ARG A 329 -7.52 -27.33 6.97
CA ARG A 329 -6.34 -27.91 6.31
C ARG A 329 -6.00 -29.31 6.81
N GLU A 330 -6.20 -29.59 8.09
CA GLU A 330 -5.95 -30.92 8.65
C GLU A 330 -6.93 -31.97 8.11
N PHE A 331 -8.18 -31.57 7.88
CA PHE A 331 -9.27 -32.41 7.41
C PHE A 331 -9.94 -31.85 6.13
N PRO A 332 -9.23 -31.74 4.98
CA PRO A 332 -9.80 -31.18 3.75
C PRO A 332 -11.02 -31.93 3.23
N THR A 333 -11.10 -33.23 3.52
CA THR A 333 -12.18 -34.12 3.08
C THR A 333 -13.55 -33.66 3.56
N LEU A 334 -13.62 -33.01 4.73
CA LEU A 334 -14.86 -32.43 5.27
C LEU A 334 -15.37 -31.22 4.47
N PHE A 335 -14.54 -30.65 3.58
CA PHE A 335 -14.82 -29.43 2.82
C PHE A 335 -14.83 -29.67 1.29
N MET A 336 -14.92 -30.92 0.83
CA MET A 336 -14.88 -31.28 -0.60
C MET A 336 -16.22 -31.15 -1.32
N LEU A 337 -17.31 -30.95 -0.57
CA LEU A 337 -18.65 -30.86 -1.13
C LEU A 337 -18.82 -29.53 -1.88
N ASP A 338 -18.99 -29.61 -3.21
CA ASP A 338 -19.07 -28.46 -4.11
C ASP A 338 -20.52 -28.17 -4.54
N TYR A 339 -21.02 -26.99 -4.19
CA TYR A 339 -22.32 -26.46 -4.67
C TYR A 339 -22.20 -25.12 -5.41
N ASP A 340 -21.00 -24.51 -5.42
CA ASP A 340 -20.78 -23.16 -5.92
C ASP A 340 -20.41 -23.17 -7.42
N GLU A 341 -21.14 -22.39 -8.25
CA GLU A 341 -20.78 -22.10 -9.64
C GLU A 341 -20.62 -20.58 -9.84
N PRO A 342 -19.41 -20.07 -10.15
CA PRO A 342 -18.16 -20.80 -10.42
C PRO A 342 -17.49 -21.32 -9.16
N ARG A 343 -16.70 -22.39 -9.32
CA ARG A 343 -15.96 -23.01 -8.22
C ARG A 343 -15.01 -22.01 -7.55
N LEU A 344 -15.17 -21.82 -6.24
CA LEU A 344 -14.38 -20.87 -5.45
C LEU A 344 -13.17 -21.54 -4.77
N ASN A 345 -12.03 -21.59 -5.46
CA ASN A 345 -10.81 -22.23 -4.96
C ASN A 345 -10.33 -21.70 -3.59
N ALA A 346 -10.66 -20.45 -3.25
CA ALA A 346 -10.28 -19.83 -1.97
C ALA A 346 -10.91 -20.53 -0.73
N PHE A 347 -12.03 -21.25 -0.90
CA PHE A 347 -12.74 -21.96 0.17
C PHE A 347 -12.53 -23.47 0.14
N ARG A 348 -11.51 -23.95 -0.60
CA ARG A 348 -11.16 -25.38 -0.68
C ARG A 348 -9.79 -25.57 -0.06
N PRO A 349 -9.72 -25.83 1.26
CA PRO A 349 -8.45 -26.01 1.95
C PRO A 349 -7.74 -27.24 1.37
N GLN A 350 -6.42 -27.16 1.22
CA GLN A 350 -5.58 -28.31 0.89
C GLN A 350 -4.73 -28.60 2.12
N LYS A 351 -4.64 -29.88 2.50
CA LYS A 351 -3.55 -30.34 3.36
C LYS A 351 -2.29 -30.15 2.50
N LEU A 352 -1.33 -29.38 2.97
CA LEU A 352 -0.02 -29.28 2.33
C LEU A 352 0.89 -30.33 2.99
N PRO A 353 0.87 -31.62 2.60
CA PRO A 353 1.96 -32.50 2.96
C PRO A 353 3.16 -32.02 2.15
N VAL A 354 4.13 -31.41 2.82
CA VAL A 354 5.40 -31.14 2.19
C VAL A 354 6.29 -32.31 2.52
N GLU A 355 6.28 -33.32 1.65
CA GLU A 355 7.20 -34.45 1.79
C GLU A 355 8.65 -33.92 1.70
N GLU A 356 9.46 -34.21 2.71
CA GLU A 356 10.89 -33.89 2.73
C GLU A 356 11.72 -34.85 1.84
N ASN A 357 11.07 -35.90 1.32
CA ASN A 357 11.69 -37.00 0.60
C ASN A 357 12.08 -36.69 -0.85
N GLY A 358 11.66 -35.52 -1.37
CA GLY A 358 12.00 -35.07 -2.71
C GLY A 358 13.52 -34.98 -2.90
N SER A 359 13.98 -35.17 -4.14
CA SER A 359 15.41 -35.08 -4.47
C SER A 359 15.69 -34.57 -5.88
N THR A 360 14.66 -34.08 -6.57
CA THR A 360 14.78 -33.52 -7.92
C THR A 360 14.83 -31.99 -7.89
N GLU A 361 15.26 -31.36 -8.99
CA GLU A 361 15.22 -29.91 -9.13
C GLU A 361 13.79 -29.35 -9.08
N GLU A 362 12.82 -30.09 -9.64
CA GLU A 362 11.40 -29.73 -9.64
C GLU A 362 10.81 -29.71 -8.22
N ASP A 363 11.19 -30.69 -7.39
CA ASP A 363 10.81 -30.74 -5.97
C ASP A 363 11.30 -29.49 -5.23
N LEU A 364 12.55 -29.08 -5.47
CA LEU A 364 13.16 -27.91 -4.85
C LEU A 364 12.40 -26.63 -5.23
N ILE A 365 12.10 -26.45 -6.52
CA ILE A 365 11.35 -25.28 -7.03
C ILE A 365 9.95 -25.26 -6.43
N ASP A 366 9.26 -26.40 -6.33
CA ASP A 366 7.93 -26.48 -5.71
C ASP A 366 7.97 -26.06 -4.23
N ARG A 367 8.99 -26.51 -3.46
CA ARG A 367 9.13 -26.14 -2.04
C ARG A 367 9.39 -24.64 -1.86
N MET A 368 10.22 -24.06 -2.74
CA MET A 368 10.49 -22.62 -2.74
C MET A 368 9.24 -21.80 -3.07
N ARG A 369 8.45 -22.21 -4.08
CA ARG A 369 7.19 -21.55 -4.44
C ARG A 369 6.17 -21.54 -3.30
N LYS A 370 6.13 -22.61 -2.52
CA LYS A 370 5.26 -22.72 -1.33
C LYS A 370 5.87 -22.11 -0.06
N ILE A 371 7.08 -21.52 -0.16
CA ILE A 371 7.79 -20.87 0.94
C ILE A 371 8.05 -21.84 2.13
N HIS A 372 8.35 -23.11 1.83
CA HIS A 372 8.75 -24.09 2.83
C HIS A 372 10.28 -24.21 2.89
N VAL A 373 10.89 -23.37 3.71
CA VAL A 373 12.35 -23.21 3.80
C VAL A 373 13.04 -24.48 4.28
N GLN A 374 12.55 -25.14 5.33
CA GLN A 374 13.20 -26.35 5.86
C GLN A 374 13.08 -27.53 4.88
N ALA A 375 11.92 -27.72 4.28
CA ALA A 375 11.73 -28.77 3.29
C ALA A 375 12.57 -28.54 2.02
N ALA A 376 12.70 -27.28 1.56
CA ALA A 376 13.58 -26.94 0.45
C ALA A 376 15.05 -27.27 0.77
N ILE A 377 15.50 -27.00 2.00
CA ILE A 377 16.85 -27.38 2.47
C ILE A 377 17.03 -28.91 2.46
N ALA A 378 16.07 -29.66 3.00
CA ALA A 378 16.14 -31.12 3.03
C ALA A 378 16.19 -31.72 1.60
N VAL A 379 15.35 -31.22 0.69
CA VAL A 379 15.33 -31.63 -0.72
C VAL A 379 16.66 -31.34 -1.41
N TYR A 380 17.24 -30.16 -1.18
CA TYR A 380 18.56 -29.80 -1.70
C TYR A 380 19.65 -30.75 -1.18
N GLU A 381 19.70 -31.01 0.13
CA GLU A 381 20.68 -31.94 0.72
C GLU A 381 20.52 -33.36 0.17
N ASN A 382 19.28 -33.81 -0.05
CA ASN A 382 18.99 -35.11 -0.66
C ASN A 382 19.43 -35.17 -2.12
N ALA A 383 19.20 -34.11 -2.90
CA ALA A 383 19.64 -34.00 -4.28
C ALA A 383 21.17 -34.08 -4.38
N VAL A 384 21.88 -33.35 -3.51
CA VAL A 384 23.36 -33.38 -3.43
C VAL A 384 23.87 -34.77 -3.04
N LYS A 385 23.27 -35.42 -2.03
CA LYS A 385 23.65 -36.79 -1.61
C LYS A 385 23.47 -37.82 -2.72
N LYS A 386 22.45 -37.65 -3.58
CA LYS A 386 22.18 -38.55 -4.72
C LYS A 386 22.96 -38.16 -5.99
N GLY A 387 23.76 -37.10 -5.96
CA GLY A 387 24.51 -36.63 -7.12
C GLY A 387 23.65 -36.05 -8.24
N VAL A 388 22.45 -35.56 -7.93
CA VAL A 388 21.56 -34.89 -8.90
C VAL A 388 22.15 -33.52 -9.24
N GLN A 389 22.30 -33.24 -10.54
CA GLN A 389 22.75 -31.92 -10.99
C GLN A 389 21.60 -30.92 -10.92
N ILE A 390 21.81 -29.83 -10.18
CA ILE A 390 20.86 -28.71 -10.06
C ILE A 390 21.38 -27.59 -10.97
N SER A 391 20.49 -27.00 -11.78
CA SER A 391 20.88 -25.89 -12.64
C SER A 391 21.39 -24.67 -11.85
N GLN A 392 22.28 -23.88 -12.46
CA GLN A 392 22.81 -22.66 -11.83
C GLN A 392 21.71 -21.63 -11.53
N GLU A 393 20.69 -21.55 -12.39
CA GLU A 393 19.56 -20.64 -12.21
C GLU A 393 18.76 -21.00 -10.96
N THR A 394 18.51 -22.30 -10.73
CA THR A 394 17.83 -22.77 -9.52
C THR A 394 18.69 -22.59 -8.28
N LEU A 395 20.01 -22.81 -8.36
CA LEU A 395 20.93 -22.51 -7.25
C LEU A 395 20.95 -21.02 -6.89
N LEU A 396 20.91 -20.12 -7.87
CA LEU A 396 20.82 -18.67 -7.65
C LEU A 396 19.50 -18.28 -6.99
N ALA A 397 18.37 -18.79 -7.49
CA ALA A 397 17.06 -18.57 -6.88
C ALA A 397 17.00 -19.15 -5.45
N PHE A 398 17.62 -20.30 -5.22
CA PHE A 398 17.68 -20.92 -3.91
C PHE A 398 18.58 -20.13 -2.94
N LEU A 399 19.69 -19.57 -3.43
CA LEU A 399 20.53 -18.65 -2.66
C LEU A 399 19.75 -17.40 -2.24
N GLU A 400 19.03 -16.76 -3.16
CA GLU A 400 18.17 -15.59 -2.86
C GLU A 400 17.13 -15.93 -1.80
N PHE A 401 16.47 -17.08 -1.95
CA PHE A 401 15.48 -17.59 -1.01
C PHE A 401 16.08 -17.82 0.39
N LEU A 402 17.26 -18.44 0.48
CA LEU A 402 17.96 -18.64 1.76
C LEU A 402 18.46 -17.33 2.37
N CYS A 403 18.95 -16.40 1.55
CA CYS A 403 19.41 -15.09 2.01
C CYS A 403 18.25 -14.23 2.52
N TYR A 404 17.07 -14.31 1.89
CA TYR A 404 15.90 -13.55 2.32
C TYR A 404 15.31 -14.06 3.64
N TYR A 405 15.29 -15.38 3.86
CA TYR A 405 14.70 -16.00 5.06
C TYR A 405 15.72 -16.43 6.13
N ASN A 406 17.03 -16.27 5.87
CA ASN A 406 18.14 -16.74 6.71
C ASN A 406 17.96 -18.21 7.15
N ALA A 407 17.60 -19.05 6.18
CA ALA A 407 17.32 -20.48 6.39
C ALA A 407 16.34 -20.75 7.55
N THR A 408 15.35 -19.87 7.76
CA THR A 408 14.36 -19.97 8.84
C THR A 408 12.96 -19.97 8.23
N GLN A 409 12.09 -20.85 8.71
CA GLN A 409 10.72 -20.93 8.19
C GLN A 409 9.93 -19.68 8.61
N PRO A 410 9.41 -18.86 7.67
CA PRO A 410 8.54 -17.75 8.01
C PRO A 410 7.16 -18.26 8.45
N ASN A 411 6.45 -17.44 9.22
CA ASN A 411 5.05 -17.69 9.53
C ASN A 411 4.18 -17.32 8.31
N LEU A 412 3.68 -18.32 7.60
CA LEU A 412 2.88 -18.16 6.38
C LEU A 412 1.42 -17.72 6.64
N GLU A 413 1.01 -17.62 7.92
CA GLU A 413 -0.37 -17.33 8.31
C GLU A 413 -0.61 -15.88 8.75
N ILE A 414 0.20 -14.93 8.29
CA ILE A 414 0.00 -13.52 8.60
C ILE A 414 -0.93 -12.89 7.55
N SER A 415 -2.21 -12.73 7.89
CA SER A 415 -3.18 -12.00 7.06
C SER A 415 -2.96 -10.47 7.09
N ALA A 416 -3.50 -9.75 6.10
CA ALA A 416 -3.46 -8.29 6.08
C ALA A 416 -4.17 -7.67 7.30
N GLU A 417 -5.25 -8.29 7.76
CA GLU A 417 -6.01 -7.85 8.94
C GLU A 417 -5.22 -8.05 10.24
N ARG A 418 -4.37 -9.09 10.31
CA ARG A 418 -3.43 -9.26 11.44
C ARG A 418 -2.34 -8.19 11.43
N ARG A 419 -1.83 -7.84 10.25
CA ARG A 419 -0.81 -6.77 10.08
C ARG A 419 -1.31 -5.43 10.63
N TRP A 420 -2.60 -5.14 10.48
CA TRP A 420 -3.21 -3.92 10.99
C TRP A 420 -3.10 -3.76 12.53
N PHE A 421 -3.04 -4.86 13.29
CA PHE A 421 -3.01 -4.83 14.77
C PHE A 421 -1.69 -5.29 15.40
N GLU A 422 -0.78 -5.87 14.62
CA GLU A 422 0.56 -6.24 15.09
C GLU A 422 1.48 -5.02 15.17
N ARG A 423 2.28 -4.95 16.24
CA ARG A 423 3.29 -3.89 16.38
C ARG A 423 4.49 -4.24 15.50
N GLY A 424 4.51 -3.66 14.30
CA GLY A 424 5.63 -3.79 13.37
C GLY A 424 5.74 -5.18 12.72
N PHE A 425 6.40 -5.22 11.56
CA PHE A 425 6.84 -6.48 10.96
C PHE A 425 7.96 -7.07 11.81
N HIS A 426 7.63 -8.05 12.65
CA HIS A 426 8.62 -8.97 13.16
C HIS A 426 8.40 -10.29 12.43
N GLU A 427 9.04 -10.45 11.26
CA GLU A 427 9.32 -11.79 10.77
C GLU A 427 10.02 -12.54 11.92
N ASN A 428 9.51 -13.72 12.32
CA ASN A 428 10.11 -14.60 13.32
C ASN A 428 11.44 -15.21 12.80
N CYS A 429 12.29 -14.38 12.21
CA CYS A 429 13.64 -14.72 11.81
C CYS A 429 14.61 -14.15 12.84
N SER A 430 15.67 -14.89 13.15
CA SER A 430 16.82 -14.36 13.89
C SER A 430 17.23 -13.01 13.29
N LYS A 431 17.45 -11.99 14.13
CA LYS A 431 17.99 -10.70 13.68
C LYS A 431 19.45 -10.79 13.21
N ASN A 432 20.13 -11.89 13.54
CA ASN A 432 21.54 -12.10 13.23
C ASN A 432 21.68 -13.12 12.10
N TRP A 433 22.62 -12.84 11.18
CA TRP A 433 22.98 -13.74 10.09
C TRP A 433 23.54 -15.07 10.61
N LYS A 434 23.18 -16.18 9.96
CA LYS A 434 23.75 -17.50 10.26
C LYS A 434 25.10 -17.66 9.56
N GLU A 435 26.17 -17.29 10.26
CA GLU A 435 27.53 -17.46 9.76
C GLU A 435 27.85 -18.92 9.42
N ARG A 436 28.61 -19.14 8.34
CA ARG A 436 28.97 -20.48 7.83
C ARG A 436 27.75 -21.38 7.54
N GLY A 437 26.58 -20.76 7.39
CA GLY A 437 25.33 -21.41 7.03
C GLY A 437 25.30 -21.88 5.58
N LEU A 438 24.19 -22.53 5.22
CA LEU A 438 24.01 -23.09 3.87
C LEU A 438 24.09 -22.04 2.76
N ALA A 439 23.63 -20.81 3.01
CA ALA A 439 23.70 -19.71 2.04
C ALA A 439 25.16 -19.40 1.62
N GLU A 440 26.09 -19.32 2.58
CA GLU A 440 27.52 -19.07 2.28
C GLU A 440 28.16 -20.24 1.52
N LYS A 441 27.77 -21.48 1.84
CA LYS A 441 28.24 -22.68 1.13
C LYS A 441 27.74 -22.69 -0.32
N ILE A 442 26.47 -22.39 -0.55
CA ILE A 442 25.89 -22.35 -1.90
C ILE A 442 26.54 -21.22 -2.70
N PHE A 443 26.75 -20.05 -2.10
CA PHE A 443 27.47 -18.95 -2.74
C PHE A 443 28.85 -19.38 -3.26
N GLN A 444 29.62 -20.14 -2.48
CA GLN A 444 30.95 -20.66 -2.90
C GLN A 444 30.87 -21.69 -4.04
N THR A 445 29.77 -22.45 -4.13
CA THR A 445 29.57 -23.45 -5.20
C THR A 445 29.17 -22.85 -6.55
N ILE A 446 28.62 -21.64 -6.59
CA ILE A 446 28.18 -20.99 -7.82
C ILE A 446 29.40 -20.43 -8.56
N GLN A 447 29.68 -20.96 -9.76
CA GLN A 447 30.81 -20.56 -10.60
C GLN A 447 30.37 -20.42 -12.07
N PRO A 448 30.73 -19.34 -12.79
CA PRO A 448 31.53 -18.20 -12.33
C PRO A 448 30.75 -17.33 -11.32
N GLU A 449 31.49 -16.53 -10.55
CA GLU A 449 30.87 -15.55 -9.66
C GLU A 449 29.98 -14.58 -10.45
N THR A 450 28.75 -14.38 -9.99
CA THR A 450 27.76 -13.54 -10.68
C THR A 450 27.35 -12.35 -9.83
N ARG A 451 26.98 -11.24 -10.50
CA ARG A 451 26.41 -10.06 -9.82
C ARG A 451 25.20 -10.39 -8.94
N ARG A 452 24.37 -11.35 -9.38
CA ARG A 452 23.14 -11.77 -8.70
C ARG A 452 23.45 -12.51 -7.40
N ALA A 453 24.46 -13.39 -7.41
CA ALA A 453 24.90 -14.10 -6.21
C ALA A 453 25.45 -13.14 -5.14
N TYR A 454 26.28 -12.17 -5.54
CA TYR A 454 26.79 -11.13 -4.63
C TYR A 454 25.65 -10.26 -4.08
N ALA A 455 24.75 -9.78 -4.94
CA ALA A 455 23.60 -8.99 -4.51
C ALA A 455 22.71 -9.74 -3.50
N ALA A 456 22.46 -11.03 -3.73
CA ALA A 456 21.68 -11.87 -2.81
C ALA A 456 22.34 -11.97 -1.42
N ILE A 457 23.64 -12.28 -1.37
CA ILE A 457 24.37 -12.40 -0.10
C ILE A 457 24.50 -11.06 0.62
N ILE A 458 24.82 -9.98 -0.08
CA ILE A 458 24.96 -8.66 0.53
C ILE A 458 23.62 -8.20 1.11
N ASN A 459 22.53 -8.31 0.35
CA ASN A 459 21.19 -7.98 0.86
C ASN A 459 20.78 -8.84 2.06
N GLY A 460 21.09 -10.14 2.05
CA GLY A 460 20.90 -11.02 3.20
C GLY A 460 21.69 -10.55 4.43
N LEU A 461 22.99 -10.31 4.28
CA LEU A 461 23.86 -9.83 5.35
C LEU A 461 23.35 -8.50 5.95
N LEU A 462 22.92 -7.56 5.10
CA LEU A 462 22.35 -6.28 5.52
C LEU A 462 21.03 -6.46 6.28
N LYS A 463 20.10 -7.28 5.76
CA LYS A 463 18.81 -7.59 6.39
C LYS A 463 18.99 -8.18 7.79
N TYR A 464 20.05 -8.95 8.00
CA TYR A 464 20.34 -9.67 9.24
C TYR A 464 21.50 -9.08 10.05
N ASN A 465 21.66 -7.75 9.98
CA ASN A 465 22.56 -6.93 10.82
C ASN A 465 24.06 -7.27 10.75
N SER A 466 24.53 -7.98 9.72
CA SER A 466 25.94 -8.30 9.50
C SER A 466 26.61 -7.28 8.57
N TYR A 467 26.55 -6.01 8.96
CA TYR A 467 26.94 -4.86 8.13
C TYR A 467 28.40 -4.90 7.66
N LEU A 468 29.36 -5.17 8.55
CA LEU A 468 30.79 -5.20 8.19
C LEU A 468 31.12 -6.28 7.14
N LYS A 469 30.48 -7.45 7.25
CA LYS A 469 30.65 -8.54 6.28
C LYS A 469 29.98 -8.20 4.95
N ALA A 470 28.86 -7.48 4.97
CA ALA A 470 28.22 -6.96 3.77
C ALA A 470 29.14 -5.98 3.01
N GLU A 471 29.79 -5.06 3.72
CA GLU A 471 30.79 -4.15 3.14
C GLU A 471 32.00 -4.88 2.56
N GLU A 472 32.49 -5.93 3.23
CA GLU A 472 33.55 -6.78 2.70
C GLU A 472 33.14 -7.46 1.40
N MET A 473 31.94 -8.04 1.34
CA MET A 473 31.42 -8.69 0.14
C MET A 473 31.15 -7.70 -1.00
N PHE A 474 30.69 -6.48 -0.68
CA PHE A 474 30.51 -5.40 -1.65
C PHE A 474 31.84 -4.98 -2.29
N ARG A 475 32.92 -4.91 -1.49
CA ARG A 475 34.27 -4.64 -2.02
C ARG A 475 34.78 -5.77 -2.90
N LYS A 476 34.62 -7.03 -2.47
CA LYS A 476 35.00 -8.21 -3.27
C LYS A 476 34.28 -8.26 -4.61
N MET A 477 32.99 -7.93 -4.65
CA MET A 477 32.22 -7.81 -5.88
C MET A 477 32.88 -6.82 -6.86
N LYS A 478 33.33 -5.66 -6.37
CA LYS A 478 34.03 -4.65 -7.18
C LYS A 478 35.43 -5.09 -7.60
N GLU A 479 36.19 -5.73 -6.73
CA GLU A 479 37.50 -6.31 -7.04
C GLU A 479 37.38 -7.37 -8.16
N ALA A 480 36.27 -8.13 -8.18
CA ALA A 480 35.91 -9.05 -9.26
C ALA A 480 35.42 -8.34 -10.54
N SER A 481 35.50 -7.01 -10.63
CA SER A 481 35.01 -6.19 -11.74
C SER A 481 33.52 -6.37 -12.05
N LEU A 482 32.72 -6.76 -11.06
CA LEU A 482 31.27 -6.89 -11.17
C LEU A 482 30.61 -5.59 -10.69
N LYS A 483 29.86 -4.93 -11.58
CA LYS A 483 29.14 -3.69 -11.25
C LYS A 483 27.90 -3.97 -10.39
N PRO A 484 27.75 -3.32 -9.22
CA PRO A 484 26.51 -3.36 -8.44
C PRO A 484 25.33 -2.79 -9.24
N ASP A 485 24.11 -3.19 -8.92
CA ASP A 485 22.91 -2.53 -9.44
C ASP A 485 22.41 -1.44 -8.49
N ILE A 486 21.43 -0.66 -8.96
CA ILE A 486 20.84 0.45 -8.21
C ILE A 486 20.26 -0.01 -6.86
N ASP A 487 19.62 -1.18 -6.83
CA ASP A 487 19.00 -1.73 -5.62
C ASP A 487 20.07 -2.06 -4.57
N LEU A 488 21.20 -2.63 -4.98
CA LEU A 488 22.32 -2.92 -4.09
C LEU A 488 23.01 -1.65 -3.57
N TYR A 489 23.18 -0.62 -4.42
CA TYR A 489 23.66 0.69 -3.98
C TYR A 489 22.72 1.31 -2.94
N ASN A 490 21.41 1.27 -3.19
CA ASN A 490 20.38 1.76 -2.26
C ASN A 490 20.41 0.98 -0.93
N ALA A 491 20.63 -0.33 -0.95
CA ALA A 491 20.76 -1.14 0.26
C ALA A 491 22.01 -0.77 1.07
N MET A 492 23.15 -0.54 0.41
CA MET A 492 24.37 -0.09 1.08
C MET A 492 24.17 1.31 1.71
N LEU A 493 23.53 2.25 0.99
CA LEU A 493 23.20 3.58 1.48
C LEU A 493 22.29 3.55 2.73
N ASP A 494 21.26 2.69 2.77
CA ASP A 494 20.36 2.53 3.93
C ASP A 494 21.07 1.95 5.15
N SER A 495 22.23 1.30 4.95
CA SER A 495 23.02 0.67 6.02
C SER A 495 24.16 1.53 6.59
N VAL A 496 24.47 2.68 5.97
CA VAL A 496 25.64 3.52 6.32
C VAL A 496 25.61 3.97 7.78
N TRP A 497 24.43 4.27 8.32
CA TRP A 497 24.30 4.70 9.71
C TRP A 497 24.76 3.64 10.73
N GLN A 498 24.80 2.36 10.34
CA GLN A 498 25.31 1.24 11.16
C GLN A 498 26.78 0.93 10.90
N LEU A 499 27.30 1.28 9.72
CA LEU A 499 28.67 0.97 9.29
C LEU A 499 29.72 1.93 9.87
N ARG A 500 29.31 3.14 10.25
CA ARG A 500 30.19 4.21 10.73
C ARG A 500 29.67 4.79 12.04
N ALA A 501 30.58 5.22 12.92
CA ALA A 501 30.22 5.73 14.24
C ALA A 501 29.87 7.22 14.22
N ASP A 502 30.66 8.04 13.52
CA ASP A 502 30.49 9.49 13.48
C ASP A 502 29.59 9.96 12.32
N ASN A 503 28.79 11.01 12.55
CA ASN A 503 27.84 11.53 11.55
C ASN A 503 28.54 12.15 10.32
N LYS A 504 29.74 12.73 10.50
CA LYS A 504 30.52 13.27 9.38
C LYS A 504 31.07 12.14 8.51
N GLU A 505 31.59 11.08 9.13
CA GLU A 505 32.07 9.89 8.42
C GLU A 505 30.93 9.17 7.67
N ARG A 506 29.75 9.06 8.31
CA ARG A 506 28.53 8.54 7.65
C ARG A 506 28.20 9.32 6.39
N TRP A 507 28.13 10.65 6.49
CA TRP A 507 27.81 11.50 5.33
C TRP A 507 28.88 11.41 4.24
N GLN A 508 30.16 11.41 4.60
CA GLN A 508 31.27 11.24 3.65
C GLN A 508 31.18 9.90 2.92
N TYR A 509 30.83 8.83 3.62
CA TYR A 509 30.68 7.51 3.01
C TYR A 509 29.46 7.43 2.08
N CYS A 510 28.34 8.10 2.42
CA CYS A 510 27.22 8.25 1.48
C CYS A 510 27.65 8.95 0.18
N LEU A 511 28.40 10.05 0.29
CA LEU A 511 28.92 10.77 -0.89
C LEU A 511 29.91 9.92 -1.69
N GLN A 512 30.74 9.11 -1.02
CA GLN A 512 31.61 8.15 -1.69
C GLN A 512 30.79 7.15 -2.52
N LEU A 513 29.77 6.53 -1.93
CA LEU A 513 28.90 5.57 -2.63
C LEU A 513 28.18 6.21 -3.83
N LEU A 514 27.73 7.46 -3.72
CA LEU A 514 27.09 8.19 -4.83
C LEU A 514 28.08 8.51 -5.96
N ASN A 515 29.33 8.87 -5.63
CA ASN A 515 30.37 9.05 -6.63
C ASN A 515 30.70 7.72 -7.31
N GLU A 516 30.82 6.63 -6.56
CA GLU A 516 31.04 5.29 -7.13
C GLU A 516 29.87 4.85 -8.03
N MET A 517 28.62 5.15 -7.64
CA MET A 517 27.43 4.89 -8.46
C MET A 517 27.47 5.67 -9.78
N ARG A 518 27.91 6.94 -9.75
CA ARG A 518 28.12 7.76 -10.95
C ARG A 518 29.24 7.19 -11.82
N ASP A 519 30.36 6.80 -11.23
CA ASP A 519 31.52 6.26 -11.94
C ASP A 519 31.19 4.89 -12.58
N ASP A 520 30.22 4.16 -12.03
CA ASP A 520 29.65 2.95 -12.62
C ASP A 520 28.61 3.19 -13.74
N ASP A 521 28.29 4.45 -14.05
CA ASP A 521 27.25 4.91 -14.98
C ASP A 521 25.80 4.56 -14.56
N ILE A 522 25.51 4.60 -13.26
CA ILE A 522 24.17 4.29 -12.73
C ILE A 522 23.48 5.58 -12.27
N GLN A 523 22.29 5.85 -12.80
CA GLN A 523 21.52 7.04 -12.43
C GLN A 523 20.74 6.82 -11.13
N PRO A 524 20.76 7.78 -10.17
CA PRO A 524 19.97 7.69 -8.96
C PRO A 524 18.47 7.81 -9.25
N ASP A 525 17.66 7.11 -8.47
CA ASP A 525 16.20 7.15 -8.55
C ASP A 525 15.58 7.68 -7.26
N VAL A 526 14.24 7.74 -7.22
CA VAL A 526 13.47 8.18 -6.04
C VAL A 526 13.88 7.39 -4.78
N GLN A 527 14.16 6.09 -4.91
CA GLN A 527 14.57 5.26 -3.80
C GLN A 527 15.99 5.60 -3.31
N THR A 528 16.91 5.96 -4.20
CA THR A 528 18.24 6.47 -3.84
C THR A 528 18.14 7.73 -2.98
N PHE A 529 17.35 8.72 -3.39
CA PHE A 529 17.14 9.95 -2.59
C PHE A 529 16.44 9.66 -1.25
N ASN A 530 15.44 8.78 -1.24
CA ASN A 530 14.74 8.40 -0.02
C ASN A 530 15.63 7.65 0.99
N THR A 531 16.53 6.78 0.53
CA THR A 531 17.50 6.11 1.41
C THR A 531 18.50 7.10 2.00
N LEU A 532 18.95 8.08 1.21
CA LEU A 532 19.84 9.14 1.69
C LEU A 532 19.17 10.01 2.77
N LEU A 533 17.91 10.43 2.53
CA LEU A 533 17.10 11.16 3.52
C LEU A 533 16.80 10.32 4.76
N TRP A 534 16.63 9.01 4.62
CA TRP A 534 16.46 8.10 5.76
C TRP A 534 17.71 8.03 6.63
N THR A 535 18.89 7.95 6.02
CA THR A 535 20.17 8.01 6.73
C THR A 535 20.36 9.36 7.42
N LEU A 536 20.02 10.49 6.77
CA LEU A 536 20.01 11.82 7.40
C LEU A 536 19.03 11.91 8.58
N LYS A 537 17.86 11.27 8.47
CA LYS A 537 16.86 11.17 9.55
C LYS A 537 17.39 10.36 10.74
N ALA A 538 18.20 9.32 10.52
CA ALA A 538 18.90 8.64 11.61
C ALA A 538 19.91 9.57 12.31
N MET A 539 20.46 10.53 11.58
CA MET A 539 21.37 11.58 12.06
C MET A 539 20.66 12.89 12.42
N ARG A 540 19.35 12.88 12.70
CA ARG A 540 18.53 14.12 12.87
C ARG A 540 19.00 15.11 13.94
N PHE A 541 19.76 14.66 14.94
CA PHE A 541 20.33 15.55 15.97
C PHE A 541 21.67 16.18 15.56
N TRP A 542 22.21 15.82 14.40
CA TRP A 542 23.39 16.46 13.84
C TRP A 542 22.98 17.81 13.22
N LYS A 543 23.64 18.89 13.65
CA LYS A 543 23.30 20.28 13.27
C LYS A 543 23.26 20.55 11.76
N PHE A 544 23.95 19.73 10.95
CA PHE A 544 23.99 19.88 9.49
C PHE A 544 22.92 19.07 8.76
N SER A 545 22.19 18.17 9.45
CA SER A 545 21.18 17.31 8.83
C SER A 545 20.06 18.10 8.13
N PRO A 546 19.48 19.17 8.69
CA PRO A 546 18.46 19.95 7.98
C PRO A 546 18.98 20.58 6.68
N LYS A 547 20.21 21.10 6.70
CA LYS A 547 20.87 21.69 5.52
C LYS A 547 21.03 20.64 4.42
N TYR A 548 21.67 19.52 4.71
CA TYR A 548 21.91 18.47 3.71
C TYR A 548 20.59 17.83 3.24
N ALA A 549 19.59 17.67 4.12
CA ALA A 549 18.29 17.17 3.72
C ALA A 549 17.59 18.08 2.69
N MET A 550 17.72 19.40 2.84
CA MET A 550 17.17 20.34 1.89
C MET A 550 17.94 20.34 0.55
N GLU A 551 19.27 20.22 0.57
CA GLU A 551 20.09 20.07 -0.64
C GLU A 551 19.68 18.81 -1.43
N VAL A 552 19.56 17.67 -0.75
CA VAL A 552 19.11 16.39 -1.33
C VAL A 552 17.70 16.50 -1.89
N TYR A 553 16.79 17.18 -1.17
CA TYR A 553 15.42 17.39 -1.63
C TYR A 553 15.36 18.30 -2.88
N GLN A 554 16.16 19.36 -2.92
CA GLN A 554 16.21 20.26 -4.08
C GLN A 554 16.82 19.58 -5.31
N GLU A 555 17.86 18.75 -5.12
CA GLU A 555 18.45 17.95 -6.19
C GLU A 555 17.45 16.94 -6.75
N MET A 556 16.69 16.26 -5.88
CA MET A 556 15.60 15.36 -6.29
C MET A 556 14.58 16.09 -7.19
N LEU A 557 14.19 17.30 -6.82
CA LEU A 557 13.28 18.12 -7.64
C LEU A 557 13.92 18.60 -8.94
N HIS A 558 15.22 18.92 -8.95
CA HIS A 558 15.95 19.33 -10.14
C HIS A 558 16.08 18.21 -11.18
N LEU A 559 16.09 16.96 -10.72
CA LEU A 559 16.09 15.76 -11.57
C LEU A 559 14.68 15.30 -11.98
N ASP A 560 13.65 16.13 -11.75
CA ASP A 560 12.24 15.81 -12.03
C ASP A 560 11.74 14.51 -11.34
N LEU A 561 12.31 14.17 -10.18
CA LEU A 561 11.90 13.03 -9.37
C LEU A 561 10.81 13.47 -8.37
N GLU A 562 9.59 12.95 -8.54
CA GLU A 562 8.46 13.32 -7.67
C GLU A 562 8.66 12.80 -6.23
N PRO A 563 8.63 13.68 -5.20
CA PRO A 563 8.73 13.27 -3.80
C PRO A 563 7.59 12.34 -3.35
N THR A 564 7.92 11.36 -2.51
CA THR A 564 6.96 10.39 -1.96
C THR A 564 6.67 10.64 -0.48
N LEU A 565 5.74 9.88 0.11
CA LEU A 565 5.41 9.99 1.53
C LEU A 565 6.62 9.70 2.43
N THR A 566 7.48 8.77 2.05
CA THR A 566 8.77 8.52 2.73
C THR A 566 9.68 9.76 2.69
N THR A 567 9.76 10.47 1.56
CA THR A 567 10.52 11.73 1.44
C THR A 567 10.05 12.74 2.49
N TYR A 568 8.75 12.99 2.55
CA TYR A 568 8.15 13.95 3.47
C TYR A 568 8.24 13.51 4.93
N LEU A 569 8.08 12.21 5.22
CA LEU A 569 8.30 11.65 6.56
C LEU A 569 9.71 11.94 7.07
N CYS A 570 10.73 11.73 6.24
CA CYS A 570 12.11 12.02 6.59
C CYS A 570 12.32 13.51 6.88
N LEU A 571 11.81 14.39 6.03
CA LEU A 571 11.93 15.84 6.22
C LEU A 571 11.26 16.30 7.52
N VAL A 572 10.02 15.88 7.77
CA VAL A 572 9.29 16.19 9.02
C VAL A 572 10.07 15.74 10.26
N GLU A 573 10.65 14.54 10.24
CA GLU A 573 11.43 14.02 11.38
C GLU A 573 12.80 14.70 11.55
N ILE A 574 13.41 15.22 10.48
CA ILE A 574 14.68 15.96 10.53
C ILE A 574 14.46 17.39 11.03
N PHE A 575 13.41 18.05 10.56
CA PHE A 575 13.10 19.45 10.88
C PHE A 575 12.27 19.61 12.17
N MET A 576 11.97 18.53 12.90
CA MET A 576 11.08 18.54 14.08
C MET A 576 11.43 19.54 15.20
N LYS A 577 12.66 20.05 15.25
CA LYS A 577 13.15 21.08 16.20
C LYS A 577 13.70 22.33 15.48
N SER A 578 13.50 22.43 14.17
CA SER A 578 13.97 23.55 13.35
C SER A 578 12.96 24.70 13.42
N PRO A 579 13.41 25.96 13.44
CA PRO A 579 12.49 27.10 13.28
C PRO A 579 11.75 27.06 11.92
N ASP A 580 12.34 26.42 10.91
CA ASP A 580 11.75 26.32 9.57
C ASP A 580 10.67 25.23 9.45
N PHE A 581 10.27 24.58 10.56
CA PHE A 581 9.32 23.46 10.54
C PHE A 581 7.95 23.85 9.97
N GLU A 582 7.43 25.02 10.35
CA GLU A 582 6.13 25.52 9.87
C GLU A 582 6.13 25.71 8.35
N SER A 583 7.13 26.42 7.81
CA SER A 583 7.27 26.61 6.37
C SER A 583 7.43 25.29 5.61
N LEU A 584 8.14 24.30 6.19
CA LEU A 584 8.24 22.97 5.61
C LEU A 584 6.86 22.30 5.53
N VAL A 585 6.07 22.32 6.61
CA VAL A 585 4.74 21.71 6.63
C VAL A 585 3.80 22.38 5.63
N GLU A 586 3.81 23.71 5.52
CA GLU A 586 3.03 24.44 4.52
C GLU A 586 3.38 24.03 3.09
N GLN A 587 4.68 23.90 2.78
CA GLN A 587 5.15 23.43 1.47
C GLN A 587 4.68 21.99 1.18
N ILE A 588 4.71 21.11 2.18
CA ILE A 588 4.24 19.72 2.06
C ILE A 588 2.73 19.69 1.80
N VAL A 589 1.95 20.42 2.61
CA VAL A 589 0.49 20.51 2.45
C VAL A 589 0.13 21.05 1.07
N SER A 590 0.77 22.13 0.63
CA SER A 590 0.53 22.71 -0.70
C SER A 590 0.81 21.73 -1.84
N ARG A 591 1.82 20.85 -1.72
CA ARG A 591 2.15 19.87 -2.76
C ARG A 591 1.25 18.64 -2.76
N LEU A 592 0.73 18.25 -1.59
CA LEU A 592 -0.09 17.06 -1.42
C LEU A 592 -1.60 17.31 -1.58
N ARG A 593 -2.05 18.56 -1.40
CA ARG A 593 -3.47 18.91 -1.49
C ARG A 593 -4.06 18.55 -2.85
N GLY A 594 -5.21 17.85 -2.84
CA GLY A 594 -5.91 17.40 -4.06
C GLY A 594 -5.24 16.26 -4.82
N LYS A 595 -4.13 15.68 -4.32
CA LYS A 595 -3.48 14.52 -4.93
C LYS A 595 -3.93 13.21 -4.29
N SER A 596 -4.15 12.19 -5.13
CA SER A 596 -4.35 10.82 -4.68
C SER A 596 -2.98 10.18 -4.44
N LEU A 597 -2.79 9.69 -3.22
CA LEU A 597 -1.55 9.13 -2.72
C LEU A 597 -1.57 7.61 -2.89
N LYS A 598 -0.39 7.04 -3.12
CA LYS A 598 -0.17 5.60 -3.17
C LYS A 598 0.97 5.27 -2.22
N THR A 599 0.78 4.25 -1.40
CA THR A 599 1.83 3.70 -0.55
C THR A 599 2.78 2.85 -1.41
N GLU A 600 4.05 3.22 -1.48
CA GLU A 600 5.08 2.50 -2.22
C GLU A 600 5.99 1.71 -1.27
N ASN A 601 6.20 2.22 -0.06
CA ASN A 601 7.02 1.61 0.98
C ASN A 601 6.18 1.38 2.24
N GLN A 602 6.50 0.34 3.01
CA GLN A 602 5.93 0.13 4.34
C GLN A 602 6.12 1.36 5.25
N ARG A 603 7.25 2.08 5.11
CA ARG A 603 7.55 3.30 5.88
C ARG A 603 6.52 4.42 5.66
N ASP A 604 5.83 4.44 4.52
CA ASP A 604 4.82 5.46 4.19
C ASP A 604 3.67 5.50 5.20
N GLU A 605 3.39 4.37 5.89
CA GLU A 605 2.33 4.29 6.90
C GLU A 605 2.54 5.20 8.11
N LEU A 606 3.79 5.61 8.33
CA LEU A 606 4.19 6.46 9.45
C LEU A 606 4.07 7.94 9.14
N PHE A 607 3.88 8.34 7.87
CA PHE A 607 3.87 9.74 7.47
C PHE A 607 2.80 10.55 8.20
N PHE A 608 1.52 10.20 8.05
CA PHE A 608 0.40 10.93 8.66
C PHE A 608 0.49 10.99 10.19
N PRO A 609 0.71 9.87 10.91
CA PRO A 609 0.85 9.90 12.37
C PRO A 609 2.00 10.81 12.82
N LYS A 610 3.14 10.79 12.10
CA LYS A 610 4.32 11.57 12.48
C LYS A 610 4.16 13.05 12.18
N ILE A 611 3.64 13.43 11.01
CA ILE A 611 3.41 14.85 10.71
C ILE A 611 2.41 15.47 11.70
N MET A 612 1.32 14.77 12.03
CA MET A 612 0.36 15.25 13.02
C MET A 612 0.95 15.35 14.42
N GLN A 613 1.74 14.34 14.85
CA GLN A 613 2.48 14.39 16.10
C GLN A 613 3.41 15.60 16.16
N ARG A 614 4.19 15.87 15.10
CA ARG A 614 5.12 17.01 15.07
C ARG A 614 4.41 18.36 15.00
N CYS A 615 3.26 18.44 14.33
CA CYS A 615 2.42 19.63 14.34
C CYS A 615 1.92 19.94 15.76
N CYS A 616 1.47 18.91 16.49
CA CYS A 616 1.04 19.03 17.89
C CYS A 616 2.19 19.47 18.83
N GLU A 617 3.39 18.89 18.67
CA GLU A 617 4.56 19.25 19.49
C GLU A 617 5.10 20.66 19.20
N ASN A 618 4.96 21.16 17.96
CA ASN A 618 5.40 22.50 17.55
C ASN A 618 4.28 23.55 17.61
N GLY A 619 3.11 23.23 18.17
CA GLY A 619 2.00 24.17 18.35
C GLY A 619 1.49 24.79 17.05
N GLN A 620 1.41 23.99 15.97
CA GLN A 620 0.88 24.44 14.68
C GLN A 620 -0.62 24.76 14.77
N SER A 621 -1.13 25.54 13.82
CA SER A 621 -2.53 25.96 13.85
C SER A 621 -3.50 24.80 13.54
N VAL A 622 -4.75 24.92 14.00
CA VAL A 622 -5.81 23.94 13.75
C VAL A 622 -6.12 23.84 12.25
N GLU A 623 -5.98 24.94 11.51
CA GLU A 623 -6.19 25.00 10.06
C GLU A 623 -5.20 24.14 9.28
N ILE A 624 -3.93 24.10 9.73
CA ILE A 624 -2.91 23.20 9.13
C ILE A 624 -3.28 21.74 9.38
N ALA A 625 -3.73 21.41 10.59
CA ALA A 625 -4.19 20.06 10.91
C ALA A 625 -5.40 19.65 10.08
N ASP A 626 -6.36 20.55 9.87
CA ASP A 626 -7.51 20.34 8.98
C ASP A 626 -7.07 20.11 7.53
N CYS A 627 -6.11 20.88 7.02
CA CYS A 627 -5.56 20.64 5.68
C CYS A 627 -4.88 19.26 5.57
N ILE A 628 -4.15 18.81 6.59
CA ILE A 628 -3.56 17.47 6.62
C ILE A 628 -4.67 16.40 6.65
N HIS A 629 -5.74 16.62 7.40
CA HIS A 629 -6.88 15.71 7.48
C HIS A 629 -7.69 15.66 6.17
N GLU A 630 -7.84 16.78 5.48
CA GLU A 630 -8.40 16.84 4.12
C GLU A 630 -7.57 15.99 3.15
N ILE A 631 -6.23 16.05 3.23
CA ILE A 631 -5.34 15.22 2.40
C ILE A 631 -5.53 13.73 2.73
N LEU A 632 -5.68 13.37 4.00
CA LEU A 632 -5.89 11.97 4.42
C LEU A 632 -7.25 11.41 3.95
N THR A 633 -8.29 12.24 3.99
CA THR A 633 -9.67 11.85 3.60
C THR A 633 -9.93 11.95 2.10
N PHE A 634 -9.01 12.53 1.33
CA PHE A 634 -9.16 12.66 -0.11
C PHE A 634 -9.10 11.30 -0.83
N LYS A 635 -10.20 10.90 -1.48
CA LYS A 635 -10.33 9.64 -2.21
C LYS A 635 -9.93 8.43 -1.35
N ASN A 636 -8.94 7.65 -1.78
CA ASN A 636 -8.49 6.44 -1.07
C ASN A 636 -7.21 6.67 -0.24
N ASN A 637 -6.92 7.93 0.14
CA ASN A 637 -5.71 8.25 0.90
C ASN A 637 -5.76 7.70 2.33
N ALA A 638 -6.96 7.39 2.87
CA ALA A 638 -7.11 6.75 4.18
C ALA A 638 -6.35 5.42 4.29
N ALA A 639 -6.18 4.71 3.17
CA ALA A 639 -5.37 3.49 3.10
C ALA A 639 -3.87 3.73 3.38
N CYS A 640 -3.41 4.98 3.39
CA CYS A 640 -2.03 5.32 3.76
C CYS A 640 -1.75 5.13 5.25
N ILE A 641 -2.76 5.07 6.11
CA ILE A 641 -2.58 4.63 7.50
C ILE A 641 -2.80 3.12 7.53
N GLY A 642 -1.72 2.36 7.66
CA GLY A 642 -1.73 0.89 7.50
C GLY A 642 -1.93 0.09 8.79
N SER A 643 -2.00 0.74 9.96
CA SER A 643 -2.17 0.06 11.24
C SER A 643 -3.05 0.84 12.22
N PHE A 644 -3.71 0.08 13.10
CA PHE A 644 -4.53 0.60 14.19
C PHE A 644 -3.74 1.51 15.13
N GLN A 645 -2.46 1.16 15.41
CA GLN A 645 -1.62 2.01 16.25
C GLN A 645 -1.30 3.34 15.56
N ALA A 646 -1.00 3.33 14.25
CA ALA A 646 -0.77 4.54 13.48
C ALA A 646 -2.02 5.43 13.47
N GLU A 647 -3.20 4.86 13.25
CA GLU A 647 -4.48 5.58 13.30
C GLU A 647 -4.74 6.21 14.66
N THR A 648 -4.56 5.44 15.73
CA THR A 648 -4.72 5.93 17.12
C THR A 648 -3.79 7.10 17.40
N VAL A 649 -2.51 6.99 17.02
CA VAL A 649 -1.51 8.06 17.23
C VAL A 649 -1.88 9.30 16.43
N TYR A 650 -2.37 9.15 15.19
CA TYR A 650 -2.79 10.28 14.37
C TYR A 650 -3.94 11.06 15.03
N TYR A 651 -5.04 10.39 15.37
CA TYR A 651 -6.22 11.06 15.94
C TYR A 651 -5.99 11.55 17.38
N GLU A 652 -5.16 10.86 18.18
CA GLU A 652 -4.73 11.36 19.49
C GLU A 652 -4.06 12.73 19.36
N ASN A 653 -3.07 12.86 18.47
CA ASN A 653 -2.34 14.11 18.31
C ASN A 653 -3.18 15.20 17.63
N TYR A 654 -4.06 14.82 16.70
CA TYR A 654 -5.00 15.75 16.08
C TYR A 654 -5.93 16.36 17.13
N LEU A 655 -6.62 15.53 17.92
CA LEU A 655 -7.53 16.01 18.96
C LEU A 655 -6.79 16.75 20.08
N THR A 656 -5.56 16.35 20.42
CA THR A 656 -4.74 17.06 21.41
C THR A 656 -4.37 18.46 20.91
N LEU A 657 -4.04 18.60 19.62
CA LEU A 657 -3.77 19.91 19.02
C LEU A 657 -5.02 20.80 19.06
N VAL A 658 -6.18 20.26 18.68
CA VAL A 658 -7.47 20.97 18.77
C VAL A 658 -7.79 21.35 20.21
N ALA A 659 -7.51 20.50 21.19
CA ALA A 659 -7.74 20.81 22.60
C ALA A 659 -6.88 22.00 23.08
N ARG A 660 -5.60 22.05 22.66
CA ARG A 660 -4.65 23.08 23.07
C ARG A 660 -4.84 24.43 22.38
N HIS A 661 -5.27 24.41 21.12
CA HIS A 661 -5.28 25.59 20.25
C HIS A 661 -6.68 25.92 19.69
N GLY A 662 -7.69 25.13 20.01
CA GLY A 662 -9.08 25.40 19.62
C GLY A 662 -9.66 26.59 20.37
N SER A 663 -10.73 27.18 19.81
CA SER A 663 -11.31 28.41 20.34
C SER A 663 -12.17 28.19 21.59
N SER A 664 -12.84 27.02 21.68
CA SER A 664 -13.71 26.67 22.81
C SER A 664 -13.85 25.15 23.00
N PHE A 665 -14.32 24.74 24.18
CA PHE A 665 -14.68 23.34 24.45
C PHE A 665 -15.84 22.84 23.56
N GLU A 666 -16.79 23.71 23.19
CA GLU A 666 -17.85 23.34 22.24
C GLU A 666 -17.27 23.01 20.86
N GLU A 667 -16.30 23.79 20.39
CA GLU A 667 -15.59 23.53 19.15
C GLU A 667 -14.80 22.22 19.26
N PHE A 668 -14.04 22.01 20.34
CA PHE A 668 -13.34 20.75 20.60
C PHE A 668 -14.29 19.55 20.53
N PHE A 669 -15.46 19.63 21.18
CA PHE A 669 -16.40 18.52 21.20
C PHE A 669 -17.03 18.23 19.83
N LYS A 670 -17.15 19.22 18.93
CA LYS A 670 -17.53 18.96 17.52
C LYS A 670 -16.50 18.07 16.81
N TYR A 671 -15.21 18.31 17.04
CA TYR A 671 -14.14 17.45 16.51
C TYR A 671 -14.08 16.11 17.23
N TYR A 672 -14.27 16.09 18.55
CA TYR A 672 -14.31 14.87 19.36
C TYR A 672 -15.38 13.90 18.88
N ASP A 673 -16.63 14.38 18.76
CA ASP A 673 -17.78 13.58 18.36
C ASP A 673 -17.65 13.05 16.93
N ARG A 674 -16.87 13.71 16.08
CA ARG A 674 -16.61 13.25 14.71
C ARG A 674 -15.77 11.97 14.68
N PHE A 675 -14.88 11.76 15.64
CA PHE A 675 -13.87 10.69 15.60
C PHE A 675 -14.00 9.65 16.71
N VAL A 676 -14.73 9.96 17.80
CA VAL A 676 -14.95 9.09 18.95
C VAL A 676 -16.39 8.56 18.91
N PRO A 677 -16.63 7.24 19.05
CA PRO A 677 -15.68 6.17 19.39
C PRO A 677 -15.04 5.48 18.17
N ARG A 678 -15.39 5.89 16.95
CA ARG A 678 -15.09 5.16 15.71
C ARG A 678 -13.60 5.00 15.45
N ASN A 679 -12.89 6.10 15.19
CA ASN A 679 -11.48 6.12 14.82
C ASN A 679 -10.56 6.15 16.04
N TYR A 680 -10.98 6.82 17.10
CA TYR A 680 -10.19 7.01 18.31
C TYR A 680 -10.95 6.54 19.55
N SER A 681 -10.25 5.87 20.47
CA SER A 681 -10.72 5.70 21.84
C SER A 681 -9.84 6.54 22.76
N PRO A 682 -10.41 7.56 23.42
CA PRO A 682 -9.74 8.40 24.40
C PRO A 682 -8.96 7.60 25.42
N ASN A 683 -7.72 8.02 25.64
CA ASN A 683 -6.83 7.45 26.65
C ASN A 683 -6.68 8.42 27.83
N VAL A 684 -6.00 7.96 28.90
CA VAL A 684 -5.74 8.76 30.09
C VAL A 684 -5.08 10.10 29.77
N ARG A 685 -4.17 10.15 28.79
CA ARG A 685 -3.45 11.36 28.40
C ARG A 685 -4.39 12.44 27.85
N MET A 686 -5.32 12.06 26.98
CA MET A 686 -6.36 12.97 26.46
C MET A 686 -7.19 13.56 27.60
N PHE A 687 -7.67 12.73 28.53
CA PHE A 687 -8.49 13.21 29.63
C PHE A 687 -7.73 14.13 30.60
N ARG A 688 -6.46 13.84 30.91
CA ARG A 688 -5.62 14.78 31.70
C ARG A 688 -5.47 16.12 31.02
N GLU A 689 -5.20 16.12 29.72
CA GLU A 689 -5.11 17.37 28.95
C GLU A 689 -6.41 18.18 29.05
N LEU A 690 -7.57 17.53 28.90
CA LEU A 690 -8.87 18.19 29.06
C LEU A 690 -9.10 18.72 30.47
N LEU A 691 -8.73 17.98 31.52
CA LEU A 691 -8.85 18.44 32.91
C LEU A 691 -7.95 19.67 33.18
N HIS A 692 -6.71 19.66 32.70
CA HIS A 692 -5.82 20.83 32.78
C HIS A 692 -6.36 22.04 32.01
N LEU A 693 -6.99 21.82 30.85
CA LEU A 693 -7.63 22.88 30.08
C LEU A 693 -8.87 23.44 30.80
N VAL A 694 -9.68 22.59 31.44
CA VAL A 694 -10.80 23.06 32.27
C VAL A 694 -10.28 23.91 33.43
N ASP A 695 -9.24 23.45 34.13
CA ASP A 695 -8.66 24.17 35.27
C ASP A 695 -8.08 25.54 34.87
N SER A 696 -7.33 25.59 33.76
CA SER A 696 -6.72 26.83 33.27
C SER A 696 -7.72 27.83 32.66
N THR A 697 -8.81 27.35 32.05
CA THR A 697 -9.83 28.22 31.41
C THR A 697 -11.01 28.56 32.34
N GLY A 698 -11.19 27.80 33.43
CA GLY A 698 -12.34 27.92 34.33
C GLY A 698 -13.64 27.36 33.75
N SER A 699 -13.58 26.53 32.70
CA SER A 699 -14.75 26.01 31.96
C SER A 699 -15.38 24.77 32.63
N TYR A 700 -15.74 24.89 33.91
CA TYR A 700 -16.17 23.75 34.75
C TYR A 700 -17.50 23.10 34.30
N GLU A 701 -18.31 23.78 33.49
CA GLU A 701 -19.59 23.26 32.98
C GLU A 701 -19.43 22.00 32.10
N HIS A 702 -18.24 21.75 31.56
CA HIS A 702 -17.95 20.57 30.73
C HIS A 702 -17.48 19.34 31.52
N LEU A 703 -17.29 19.45 32.84
CA LEU A 703 -16.80 18.34 33.67
C LEU A 703 -17.75 17.14 33.68
N THR A 704 -19.07 17.37 33.64
CA THR A 704 -20.08 16.28 33.59
C THR A 704 -19.93 15.44 32.33
N ARG A 705 -19.71 16.09 31.18
CA ARG A 705 -19.47 15.43 29.91
C ARG A 705 -18.15 14.66 29.94
N ILE A 706 -17.07 15.29 30.40
CA ILE A 706 -15.74 14.66 30.50
C ILE A 706 -15.80 13.41 31.41
N TRP A 707 -16.48 13.49 32.55
CA TRP A 707 -16.67 12.36 33.46
C TRP A 707 -17.47 11.23 32.78
N SER A 708 -18.56 11.57 32.10
CA SER A 708 -19.37 10.59 31.37
C SER A 708 -18.55 9.84 30.31
N GLU A 709 -17.72 10.55 29.55
CA GLU A 709 -16.80 9.96 28.57
C GLU A 709 -15.72 9.08 29.23
N MET A 710 -15.18 9.51 30.38
CA MET A 710 -14.23 8.70 31.15
C MET A 710 -14.85 7.38 31.63
N LEU A 711 -16.14 7.38 31.99
CA LEU A 711 -16.89 6.17 32.36
C LEU A 711 -17.14 5.28 31.15
N LEU A 712 -17.64 5.83 30.05
CA LEU A 712 -17.93 5.09 28.80
C LEU A 712 -16.67 4.39 28.26
N HIS A 713 -15.53 5.07 28.32
CA HIS A 713 -14.24 4.51 27.89
C HIS A 713 -13.52 3.68 28.98
N GLY A 714 -14.16 3.48 30.13
CA GLY A 714 -13.70 2.65 31.24
C GLY A 714 -12.35 3.09 31.81
N GLN A 715 -12.09 4.41 31.84
CA GLN A 715 -10.86 4.98 32.42
C GLN A 715 -10.97 5.15 33.93
N VAL A 716 -12.17 5.43 34.45
CA VAL A 716 -12.46 5.66 35.88
C VAL A 716 -12.11 4.45 36.76
N VAL A 717 -12.51 3.25 36.33
CA VAL A 717 -12.26 2.00 37.08
C VAL A 717 -10.81 1.51 36.94
N ARG A 718 -10.12 1.92 35.87
CA ARG A 718 -8.76 1.45 35.56
C ARG A 718 -7.65 2.34 36.13
N TYR A 719 -7.92 3.62 36.36
CA TYR A 719 -6.90 4.62 36.70
C TYR A 719 -7.36 5.53 37.84
N ASN A 720 -7.04 5.10 39.07
CA ASN A 720 -7.32 5.82 40.30
C ASN A 720 -6.79 7.27 40.29
N ASP A 721 -5.58 7.49 39.76
CA ASP A 721 -4.96 8.83 39.72
C ASP A 721 -5.75 9.86 38.89
N LEU A 722 -6.30 9.44 37.74
CA LEU A 722 -7.06 10.35 36.87
C LEU A 722 -8.40 10.72 37.51
N LEU A 723 -9.04 9.76 38.17
CA LEU A 723 -10.26 10.01 38.93
C LEU A 723 -9.97 10.92 40.12
N LEU A 724 -8.85 10.70 40.82
CA LEU A 724 -8.41 11.56 41.92
C LEU A 724 -8.17 12.99 41.46
N GLU A 725 -7.53 13.20 40.32
CA GLU A 725 -7.30 14.51 39.70
C GLU A 725 -8.63 15.23 39.39
N LEU A 726 -9.57 14.52 38.75
CA LEU A 726 -10.91 15.05 38.48
C LEU A 726 -11.63 15.43 39.77
N LEU A 727 -11.64 14.54 40.76
CA LEU A 727 -12.31 14.77 42.04
C LEU A 727 -11.68 15.92 42.80
N THR A 728 -10.36 16.04 42.78
CA THR A 728 -9.64 17.16 43.41
C THR A 728 -10.03 18.48 42.77
N LEU A 729 -10.13 18.52 41.44
CA LEU A 729 -10.60 19.69 40.70
C LEU A 729 -12.02 20.09 41.10
N VAL A 730 -12.96 19.12 41.11
CA VAL A 730 -14.37 19.29 41.49
C VAL A 730 -14.52 19.77 42.95
N THR A 731 -13.63 19.33 43.84
CA THR A 731 -13.75 19.57 45.29
C THR A 731 -12.84 20.70 45.80
N SER A 732 -12.07 21.35 44.93
CA SER A 732 -11.22 22.48 45.29
C SER A 732 -12.05 23.72 45.68
N ASP A 733 -11.54 24.57 46.60
CA ASP A 733 -12.24 25.79 47.09
C ASP A 733 -12.61 26.79 45.96
N PHE A 734 -12.04 26.62 44.75
CA PHE A 734 -12.32 27.41 43.56
C PHE A 734 -13.59 27.00 42.80
N ALA A 735 -14.21 25.87 43.15
CA ALA A 735 -15.44 25.35 42.54
C ALA A 735 -16.73 26.11 42.91
N LEU A 736 -16.64 27.30 43.51
CA LEU A 736 -17.78 28.20 43.80
C LEU A 736 -18.14 29.12 42.61
N SER A 737 -17.70 28.79 41.40
CA SER A 737 -17.98 29.58 40.19
C SER A 737 -19.38 29.28 39.63
N SER A 738 -19.96 30.25 38.89
CA SER A 738 -21.31 30.11 38.30
C SER A 738 -21.52 28.89 37.39
N GLY A 739 -20.44 28.30 36.86
CA GLY A 739 -20.49 27.09 36.02
C GLY A 739 -20.69 25.81 36.83
N PHE A 740 -20.12 25.71 38.04
CA PHE A 740 -20.27 24.54 38.91
C PHE A 740 -21.73 24.36 39.36
N GLU A 741 -22.39 25.47 39.71
CA GLU A 741 -23.77 25.46 40.19
C GLU A 741 -24.78 24.98 39.13
N ARG A 742 -24.43 25.09 37.84
CA ARG A 742 -25.25 24.56 36.75
C ARG A 742 -25.15 23.05 36.58
N CYS A 743 -23.99 22.46 36.92
CA CYS A 743 -23.70 21.05 36.66
C CYS A 743 -23.63 20.18 37.93
N LYS A 744 -23.84 20.81 39.10
CA LYS A 744 -23.74 20.25 40.45
C LYS A 744 -24.53 18.95 40.62
N ASP A 745 -25.82 18.94 40.26
CA ASP A 745 -26.70 17.79 40.44
C ASP A 745 -26.30 16.58 39.59
N ASP A 746 -25.77 16.81 38.39
CA ASP A 746 -25.36 15.74 37.49
C ASP A 746 -24.01 15.16 37.91
N LEU A 747 -23.10 15.99 38.43
CA LEU A 747 -21.87 15.51 39.07
C LEU A 747 -22.18 14.65 40.31
N ALA A 748 -23.21 14.99 41.09
CA ALA A 748 -23.69 14.19 42.21
C ALA A 748 -24.06 12.77 41.76
N LYS A 749 -24.92 12.68 40.74
CA LYS A 749 -25.42 11.41 40.20
C LYS A 749 -24.28 10.58 39.60
N LEU A 750 -23.39 11.21 38.85
CA LEU A 750 -22.22 10.55 38.26
C LEU A 750 -21.26 10.04 39.33
N SER A 751 -21.03 10.82 40.40
CA SER A 751 -20.22 10.41 41.55
C SER A 751 -20.83 9.17 42.23
N TRP A 752 -22.14 9.18 42.49
CA TRP A 752 -22.85 8.06 43.10
C TRP A 752 -22.83 6.80 42.22
N ASN A 753 -23.10 6.94 40.93
CA ASN A 753 -23.04 5.82 39.98
C ASN A 753 -21.63 5.26 39.86
N THR A 754 -20.62 6.11 39.93
CA THR A 754 -19.21 5.71 39.95
C THR A 754 -18.89 4.93 41.22
N TYR A 755 -19.28 5.45 42.38
CA TYR A 755 -19.09 4.78 43.68
C TYR A 755 -19.74 3.40 43.72
N THR A 756 -21.01 3.29 43.34
CA THR A 756 -21.75 2.02 43.32
C THR A 756 -21.14 1.02 42.33
N SER A 757 -20.71 1.48 41.15
CA SER A 757 -20.01 0.63 40.17
C SER A 757 -18.68 0.11 40.71
N ILE A 758 -17.95 0.97 41.44
CA ILE A 758 -16.69 0.62 42.09
C ILE A 758 -16.90 -0.43 43.19
N LEU A 759 -17.90 -0.25 44.06
CA LEU A 759 -18.21 -1.22 45.12
C LEU A 759 -18.62 -2.60 44.58
N ASN A 760 -19.36 -2.63 43.48
CA ASN A 760 -19.80 -3.87 42.84
C ASN A 760 -18.65 -4.58 42.10
N GLY A 761 -17.60 -3.85 41.70
CA GLY A 761 -16.37 -4.40 41.13
C GLY A 761 -15.41 -4.88 42.21
N ARG A 762 -15.03 -6.16 42.21
CA ARG A 762 -14.13 -6.76 43.22
C ARG A 762 -12.67 -6.26 43.14
N GLY A 763 -12.39 -4.98 43.41
CA GLY A 763 -11.05 -4.40 43.46
C GLY A 763 -10.79 -3.58 44.74
N GLN A 764 -9.53 -3.55 45.21
CA GLN A 764 -9.09 -2.60 46.23
C GLN A 764 -9.12 -1.18 45.63
N VAL A 765 -9.85 -0.27 46.27
CA VAL A 765 -10.01 1.11 45.83
C VAL A 765 -9.38 2.01 46.88
N ASP A 766 -8.70 3.06 46.43
CA ASP A 766 -8.06 4.03 47.30
C ASP A 766 -9.09 4.72 48.20
N ALA A 767 -8.87 4.70 49.52
CA ALA A 767 -9.75 5.33 50.50
C ALA A 767 -9.95 6.82 50.24
N ASN A 768 -8.96 7.53 49.68
CA ASN A 768 -9.06 8.94 49.32
C ASN A 768 -10.06 9.18 48.18
N ILE A 769 -10.13 8.28 47.21
CA ILE A 769 -11.10 8.37 46.09
C ILE A 769 -12.51 8.16 46.61
N ILE A 770 -12.70 7.16 47.45
CA ILE A 770 -13.98 6.86 48.10
C ILE A 770 -14.45 8.06 48.92
N ALA A 771 -13.55 8.67 49.71
CA ALA A 771 -13.85 9.83 50.53
C ALA A 771 -14.21 11.08 49.70
N LEU A 772 -13.50 11.34 48.60
CA LEU A 772 -13.80 12.46 47.70
C LEU A 772 -15.09 12.25 46.91
N LEU A 773 -15.39 11.03 46.41
CA LEU A 773 -16.67 10.72 45.77
C LEU A 773 -17.84 10.98 46.74
N SER A 774 -17.66 10.60 48.00
CA SER A 774 -18.63 10.82 49.07
C SER A 774 -18.82 12.32 49.34
N LEU A 775 -17.74 13.09 49.34
CA LEU A 775 -17.77 14.55 49.52
C LEU A 775 -18.47 15.26 48.36
N VAL A 776 -18.15 14.91 47.10
CA VAL A 776 -18.83 15.46 45.92
C VAL A 776 -20.32 15.19 46.01
N SER A 777 -20.72 13.95 46.35
CA SER A 777 -22.13 13.58 46.49
C SER A 777 -22.84 14.39 47.58
N ALA A 778 -22.17 14.68 48.70
CA ALA A 778 -22.73 15.44 49.82
C ALA A 778 -22.78 16.95 49.58
N GLN A 779 -21.85 17.51 48.80
CA GLN A 779 -21.88 18.93 48.44
C GLN A 779 -22.98 19.27 47.44
N THR A 780 -23.51 18.27 46.73
CA THR A 780 -24.35 18.45 45.54
C THR A 780 -25.77 17.92 45.71
N ALA A 781 -25.97 16.81 46.44
CA ALA A 781 -27.30 16.33 46.81
C ALA A 781 -27.74 16.99 48.12
N GLY A 782 -28.52 18.07 48.02
CA GLY A 782 -29.35 18.50 49.15
C GLY A 782 -30.15 17.30 49.67
N GLU A 783 -29.93 16.95 50.94
CA GLU A 783 -30.77 16.04 51.73
C GLU A 783 -30.99 14.61 51.18
N GLN A 784 -29.92 13.85 50.93
CA GLN A 784 -30.06 12.37 50.85
C GLN A 784 -29.35 11.67 52.00
N GLU A 785 -30.13 11.01 52.87
CA GLU A 785 -29.64 10.21 54.00
C GLU A 785 -28.62 9.14 53.56
N GLU A 786 -28.74 8.64 52.32
CA GLU A 786 -27.87 7.62 51.73
C GLU A 786 -26.44 8.12 51.45
N ALA A 787 -26.26 9.40 51.11
CA ALA A 787 -24.94 10.00 50.88
C ALA A 787 -24.14 10.09 52.19
N TRP A 788 -24.81 10.44 53.30
CA TRP A 788 -24.21 10.48 54.63
C TRP A 788 -23.85 9.10 55.16
N ALA A 789 -24.70 8.10 54.92
CA ALA A 789 -24.39 6.71 55.25
C ALA A 789 -23.14 6.21 54.53
N VAL A 790 -22.92 6.63 53.29
CA VAL A 790 -21.72 6.32 52.51
C VAL A 790 -20.48 7.08 52.97
N ILE A 791 -20.59 8.38 53.29
CA ILE A 791 -19.49 9.16 53.90
C ILE A 791 -19.00 8.47 55.17
N ILE A 792 -19.93 8.11 56.06
CA ILE A 792 -19.59 7.50 57.35
C ILE A 792 -18.97 6.11 57.14
N ARG A 793 -19.56 5.24 56.31
CA ARG A 793 -18.95 3.94 55.97
C ARG A 793 -17.53 4.06 55.44
N SER A 794 -17.29 5.04 54.57
CA SER A 794 -15.99 5.27 53.93
C SER A 794 -14.96 5.85 54.90
N LEU A 795 -15.38 6.72 55.83
CA LEU A 795 -14.56 7.21 56.93
C LEU A 795 -14.16 6.08 57.88
N PHE A 796 -15.08 5.18 58.21
CA PHE A 796 -14.80 3.99 59.04
C PHE A 796 -13.81 3.02 58.38
N ASP A 797 -13.85 2.88 57.05
CA ASP A 797 -12.92 2.05 56.29
C ASP A 797 -11.52 2.70 56.14
N ALA A 798 -11.40 4.03 56.31
CA ALA A 798 -10.14 4.79 56.27
C ALA A 798 -9.44 4.92 57.64
N LEU A 799 -10.17 4.72 58.74
CA LEU A 799 -9.62 4.75 60.10
C LEU A 799 -8.94 3.41 60.44
N GLU A 800 -7.84 3.45 61.20
CA GLU A 800 -7.26 2.22 61.76
C GLU A 800 -8.32 1.45 62.56
N HIS A 801 -8.30 0.11 62.48
CA HIS A 801 -9.34 -0.79 62.99
C HIS A 801 -9.70 -0.55 64.48
N THR A 802 -8.72 -0.06 65.26
CA THR A 802 -8.85 0.32 66.68
C THR A 802 -9.58 1.64 66.89
N VAL A 803 -9.38 2.63 66.01
CA VAL A 803 -10.03 3.94 66.05
C VAL A 803 -11.48 3.83 65.58
N ALA A 804 -11.73 3.05 64.52
CA ALA A 804 -13.08 2.74 64.04
C ALA A 804 -13.96 2.09 65.12
N GLN A 805 -13.40 1.20 65.94
CA GLN A 805 -14.12 0.55 67.04
C GLN A 805 -14.51 1.54 68.14
N ALA A 806 -13.61 2.45 68.51
CA ALA A 806 -13.87 3.50 69.51
C ALA A 806 -14.94 4.51 69.05
N VAL A 807 -14.94 4.88 67.76
CA VAL A 807 -15.98 5.75 67.17
C VAL A 807 -17.36 5.09 67.26
N SER A 808 -17.42 3.78 67.01
CA SER A 808 -18.69 3.04 67.03
C SER A 808 -19.30 2.91 68.43
N GLU A 809 -18.46 2.86 69.47
CA GLU A 809 -18.90 2.75 70.87
C GLU A 809 -19.28 4.12 71.48
N GLU A 810 -18.57 5.20 71.14
CA GLU A 810 -18.81 6.53 71.74
C GLU A 810 -19.92 7.34 71.07
N VAL A 811 -20.12 7.19 69.75
CA VAL A 811 -20.98 8.08 68.95
C VAL A 811 -22.27 7.38 68.48
N GLY A 812 -22.41 6.08 68.74
CA GLY A 812 -23.59 5.29 68.38
C GLY A 812 -23.77 5.05 66.86
N LEU A 813 -22.76 5.41 66.06
CA LEU A 813 -22.72 5.19 64.62
C LEU A 813 -21.98 3.90 64.31
N SER A 814 -22.60 2.97 63.62
CA SER A 814 -21.91 1.76 63.15
C SER A 814 -21.73 1.79 61.64
N ARG A 815 -20.74 1.04 61.14
CA ARG A 815 -20.55 0.81 59.70
C ARG A 815 -21.85 0.41 58.99
N GLU A 816 -22.78 -0.23 59.69
CA GLU A 816 -24.01 -0.75 59.10
C GLU A 816 -25.25 0.12 59.34
N ARG A 817 -25.27 0.97 60.37
CA ARG A 817 -26.43 1.81 60.76
C ARG A 817 -26.08 3.29 60.74
N VAL A 818 -26.51 3.97 59.68
CA VAL A 818 -26.56 5.42 59.58
C VAL A 818 -27.90 5.79 58.97
N GLN A 819 -28.71 6.57 59.68
CA GLN A 819 -29.95 7.17 59.19
C GLN A 819 -29.83 8.68 59.39
N GLY A 820 -30.10 9.45 58.34
CA GLY A 820 -30.07 10.91 58.40
C GLY A 820 -28.67 11.55 58.32
N LYS A 821 -28.67 12.89 58.21
CA LYS A 821 -27.49 13.74 58.29
C LYS A 821 -26.93 13.73 59.73
N PRO A 822 -25.63 13.43 59.95
CA PRO A 822 -25.03 13.47 61.28
C PRO A 822 -25.01 14.91 61.84
N SER A 823 -25.17 15.05 63.16
CA SER A 823 -25.12 16.36 63.81
C SER A 823 -23.73 17.00 63.71
N VAL A 824 -23.65 18.32 63.88
CA VAL A 824 -22.38 19.07 63.85
C VAL A 824 -21.38 18.51 64.87
N ASP A 825 -21.84 18.11 66.05
CA ASP A 825 -21.02 17.50 67.10
C ASP A 825 -20.38 16.17 66.65
N VAL A 826 -21.11 15.36 65.89
CA VAL A 826 -20.62 14.10 65.32
C VAL A 826 -19.53 14.36 64.28
N LEU A 827 -19.74 15.36 63.42
CA LEU A 827 -18.77 15.75 62.39
C LEU A 827 -17.48 16.32 63.00
N GLU A 828 -17.57 17.10 64.08
CA GLU A 828 -16.43 17.60 64.85
C GLU A 828 -15.64 16.49 65.53
N LYS A 829 -16.34 15.49 66.06
CA LYS A 829 -15.71 14.34 66.68
C LYS A 829 -14.97 13.49 65.63
N LEU A 830 -15.58 13.24 64.47
CA LEU A 830 -14.91 12.58 63.34
C LEU A 830 -13.69 13.37 62.85
N LEU A 831 -13.78 14.70 62.80
CA LEU A 831 -12.64 15.57 62.47
C LEU A 831 -11.48 15.39 63.46
N SER A 832 -11.77 15.26 64.74
CA SER A 832 -10.74 15.08 65.79
C SER A 832 -10.02 13.74 65.72
N LEU A 833 -10.65 12.74 65.10
CA LEU A 833 -10.14 11.37 64.98
C LEU A 833 -9.40 11.11 63.67
N LEU A 834 -9.63 11.95 62.66
CA LEU A 834 -8.85 11.99 61.42
C LEU A 834 -7.48 12.65 61.67
N ASN A 835 -6.40 11.93 61.39
CA ASN A 835 -5.08 12.52 61.44
C ASN A 835 -4.85 13.43 60.21
N SER A 836 -4.54 14.71 60.46
CA SER A 836 -4.28 15.70 59.41
C SER A 836 -3.10 15.36 58.48
N THR A 837 -2.19 14.47 58.90
CA THR A 837 -1.03 14.05 58.10
C THR A 837 -1.29 12.87 57.17
N ASP A 838 -2.18 11.95 57.56
CA ASP A 838 -2.43 10.71 56.81
C ASP A 838 -3.46 10.93 55.69
N HIS A 839 -4.42 11.83 55.92
CA HIS A 839 -5.46 12.20 54.95
C HIS A 839 -5.71 13.73 54.93
N PRO A 840 -4.74 14.55 54.49
CA PRO A 840 -4.77 16.01 54.62
C PRO A 840 -5.92 16.70 53.86
N GLU A 841 -6.23 16.23 52.66
CA GLU A 841 -7.35 16.74 51.84
C GLU A 841 -8.71 16.48 52.49
N LEU A 842 -8.89 15.26 53.01
CA LEU A 842 -10.12 14.84 53.68
C LEU A 842 -10.32 15.61 54.99
N TYR A 843 -9.27 15.77 55.78
CA TYR A 843 -9.28 16.56 57.02
C TYR A 843 -9.69 18.02 56.75
N LYS A 844 -9.05 18.68 55.78
CA LYS A 844 -9.32 20.09 55.44
C LYS A 844 -10.78 20.29 54.98
N LYS A 845 -11.31 19.36 54.20
CA LYS A 845 -12.68 19.43 53.67
C LYS A 845 -13.73 19.14 54.73
N LEU A 846 -13.53 18.12 55.57
CA LEU A 846 -14.42 17.84 56.70
C LEU A 846 -14.44 19.04 57.67
N GLN A 847 -13.30 19.70 57.88
CA GLN A 847 -13.20 20.95 58.65
C GLN A 847 -14.01 22.10 58.02
N ASN A 848 -13.99 22.24 56.69
CA ASN A 848 -14.78 23.26 55.99
C ASN A 848 -16.29 22.97 56.08
N MET A 849 -16.70 21.70 56.00
CA MET A 849 -18.09 21.28 56.18
C MET A 849 -18.60 21.57 57.60
N VAL A 850 -17.81 21.24 58.63
CA VAL A 850 -18.13 21.61 60.01
C VAL A 850 -18.33 23.13 60.16
N LYS A 851 -17.48 23.94 59.50
CA LYS A 851 -17.58 25.40 59.52
C LYS A 851 -18.83 25.92 58.78
N SER A 852 -19.20 25.32 57.64
CA SER A 852 -20.40 25.73 56.90
C SER A 852 -21.67 25.37 57.66
N GLU A 853 -21.72 24.19 58.25
CA GLU A 853 -22.85 23.74 59.06
C GLU A 853 -23.03 24.58 60.32
N ARG A 854 -21.93 24.90 61.04
CA ARG A 854 -22.00 25.86 62.16
C ARG A 854 -22.55 27.22 61.74
N LYS A 855 -22.17 27.73 60.57
CA LYS A 855 -22.72 28.99 60.06
C LYS A 855 -24.21 28.89 59.74
N GLN A 856 -24.66 27.74 59.23
CA GLN A 856 -26.06 27.49 58.93
C GLN A 856 -26.88 27.37 60.23
N GLN A 857 -26.37 26.64 61.22
CA GLN A 857 -26.96 26.50 62.56
C GLN A 857 -27.06 27.86 63.28
N ILE A 858 -26.04 28.72 63.17
CA ILE A 858 -26.07 30.10 63.70
C ILE A 858 -27.08 30.97 62.93
N ASN A 859 -27.23 30.80 61.62
CA ASN A 859 -28.24 31.54 60.84
C ASN A 859 -29.67 31.10 61.16
N ASP A 860 -29.89 29.80 61.39
CA ASP A 860 -31.19 29.23 61.77
C ASP A 860 -31.56 29.61 63.21
N GLU A 861 -30.61 29.61 64.15
CA GLU A 861 -30.80 30.08 65.53
C GLU A 861 -31.09 31.60 65.60
N ASN A 862 -30.59 32.40 64.66
CA ASN A 862 -30.91 33.82 64.57
C ASN A 862 -32.29 34.08 63.92
N PHE A 863 -32.80 33.16 63.09
CA PHE A 863 -34.13 33.26 62.47
C PHE A 863 -35.28 32.90 63.44
N ASP A 864 -35.02 32.08 64.46
CA ASP A 864 -35.99 31.76 65.53
C ASP A 864 -36.03 32.82 66.66
N SER A 865 -35.29 33.93 66.52
CA SER A 865 -35.19 35.00 67.53
C SER A 865 -35.89 36.33 67.19
N ASP A 866 -36.66 36.38 66.10
CA ASP A 866 -37.52 37.53 65.73
C ASP A 866 -39.03 37.24 65.87
#